data_AF-A0A8C5GAW9-F1
#
_entry.id   AF-A0A8C5GAW9-F1
#
_cell.length_a   1.000
_cell.length_b   1.000
_cell.length_c   1.000
_cell.angle_alpha   90.00
_cell.angle_beta   90.00
_cell.angle_gamma   90.00
#
_symmetry.space_group_name_H-M   'P 1'
#
loop_
_entity.id
_entity.type
_entity.pdbx_description
1 polymer ?
#
loop_
_entity_poly.entity_id
_entity_poly.type
_entity_poly.pdbx_seq_one_letter_code
_entity_poly.pdbx_strand_id
1 'polypeptide(L)'
;MLTHTHTHTHCYAQLQQKLDFSFSLFVCFSLNIYIYIYIYIYIYIYIYIYIYIYIYITRLKQAEAKMLDMPNINNNIQVTFFNNTHTKNASIQQVAYISVAFFSSNYQSTIHCKQGISIIFIWFQGSEHCYYHGNVRGIPDSWVALSTCNGLHGMFSDGNFSYGIEPVGSTDTEVRNSMNPITRSWTVGENVHMFIGLQRGGEFLIYKEQLNTRIVLVAMETWSSENKVSIGNDALLTLRDFMKYRKESIKERCDAVHLFSGRTFLSSRSEAAYIGGICSITRGGGINEFGSVGSMAITLCQSLGQNIGMLKSKEQTAAGDCRCPDLWLGCIMEDTGFNLPRKFSRCSIDQYLRFLQQGGGSCLFNKPTKLLDPSECGNGFVELGEECDCGSLVDCAQSGANCCKKCTLTHNAMCSNGLCCRDCKYELRGVRCRDAVNDCDIAETCTGDSSQCPHNVHKLDGYSCDAGQGRCYGGRCKTRDAQCRSLWGYTDRFCYEKLNSEGTEKGNCGMEPSGQGWLPCNKQDVLCGLLLCTNLTARPRFGELQGKLTSLTVHHQNRYLDCRGGHAVLDDGLDLGYVEDGTPCGPNMMCSERRCLPITTFNSSSCPGSLTSRVCSHHGICSNEVKCICDEDFTGKDCSVTEPVLTSFSPTGPSGTNIIIGSVAGAILVAAIILGGTGWGFNFALKKKKDFLSSLHSRIINYGRLILQSLHHVDLLANKS
;
A
#
# COMPACT_ATOMS: atom_id res chain seq x y z
N MET A 1 -128.33 -5.51 29.96
CA MET A 1 -127.96 -4.09 30.20
C MET A 1 -126.48 -4.01 30.48
N LEU A 2 -125.62 -3.25 29.78
CA LEU A 2 -125.55 -2.64 28.42
C LEU A 2 -124.42 -1.58 28.53
N THR A 3 -123.41 -1.43 27.69
CA THR A 3 -122.86 -2.22 26.55
C THR A 3 -121.47 -1.66 26.23
N HIS A 4 -120.45 -2.47 25.84
CA HIS A 4 -119.30 -1.93 25.10
C HIS A 4 -118.51 -2.98 24.31
N THR A 5 -118.18 -2.64 23.06
CA THR A 5 -117.32 -3.37 22.12
C THR A 5 -115.86 -2.94 22.28
N HIS A 6 -114.92 -3.88 22.50
CA HIS A 6 -113.49 -3.71 22.20
C HIS A 6 -112.70 -5.03 22.36
N THR A 7 -112.60 -5.84 21.30
CA THR A 7 -111.72 -7.04 21.26
C THR A 7 -111.10 -7.20 19.88
N HIS A 8 -110.20 -6.29 19.49
CA HIS A 8 -109.54 -6.32 18.18
C HIS A 8 -108.00 -6.16 18.24
N THR A 9 -107.39 -6.42 19.41
CA THR A 9 -105.95 -6.25 19.67
C THR A 9 -105.23 -7.50 20.18
N HIS A 10 -105.90 -8.67 20.25
CA HIS A 10 -105.28 -9.91 20.75
C HIS A 10 -104.84 -10.92 19.66
N CYS A 11 -105.23 -10.74 18.39
CA CYS A 11 -104.92 -11.72 17.33
C CYS A 11 -103.52 -11.56 16.70
N TYR A 12 -102.85 -10.42 16.91
CA TYR A 12 -101.51 -10.16 16.33
C TYR A 12 -100.34 -10.63 17.22
N ALA A 13 -100.56 -10.78 18.54
CA ALA A 13 -99.49 -11.10 19.48
C ALA A 13 -99.02 -12.57 19.43
N GLN A 14 -99.90 -13.52 19.06
CA GLN A 14 -99.58 -14.95 19.04
C GLN A 14 -98.90 -15.45 17.76
N LEU A 15 -98.94 -14.69 16.65
CA LEU A 15 -98.19 -15.06 15.44
C LEU A 15 -96.71 -14.68 15.53
N GLN A 16 -96.39 -13.57 16.21
CA GLN A 16 -95.02 -13.08 16.38
C GLN A 16 -94.14 -14.09 17.15
N GLN A 17 -94.62 -14.55 18.32
CA GLN A 17 -93.85 -15.43 19.22
C GLN A 17 -93.45 -16.79 18.63
N LYS A 18 -94.13 -17.28 17.57
CA LYS A 18 -93.75 -18.53 16.89
C LYS A 18 -92.74 -18.37 15.77
N LEU A 19 -92.55 -17.16 15.22
CA LEU A 19 -91.48 -16.91 14.26
C LEU A 19 -90.14 -16.67 14.97
N ASP A 20 -90.13 -15.89 16.06
CA ASP A 20 -88.89 -15.48 16.73
C ASP A 20 -88.09 -16.66 17.32
N PHE A 21 -88.76 -17.69 17.86
CA PHE A 21 -88.07 -18.87 18.39
C PHE A 21 -87.42 -19.74 17.30
N SER A 22 -88.02 -19.79 16.11
CA SER A 22 -87.46 -20.50 14.95
C SER A 22 -86.32 -19.72 14.31
N PHE A 23 -86.47 -18.39 14.21
CA PHE A 23 -85.45 -17.50 13.63
C PHE A 23 -84.22 -17.40 14.54
N SER A 24 -84.39 -17.29 15.86
CA SER A 24 -83.28 -17.25 16.83
C SER A 24 -82.45 -18.53 16.81
N LEU A 25 -83.10 -19.72 16.76
CA LEU A 25 -82.38 -20.98 16.65
C LEU A 25 -81.62 -21.10 15.31
N PHE A 26 -82.23 -20.68 14.20
CA PHE A 26 -81.60 -20.72 12.88
C PHE A 26 -80.43 -19.73 12.74
N VAL A 27 -80.54 -18.53 13.33
CA VAL A 27 -79.47 -17.52 13.39
C VAL A 27 -78.35 -17.96 14.31
N CYS A 28 -78.65 -18.59 15.45
CA CYS A 28 -77.62 -19.08 16.37
C CYS A 28 -76.85 -20.29 15.81
N PHE A 29 -77.53 -21.22 15.11
CA PHE A 29 -76.87 -22.27 14.34
C PHE A 29 -76.06 -21.68 13.16
N SER A 30 -76.60 -20.70 12.44
CA SER A 30 -75.90 -20.05 11.33
C SER A 30 -74.66 -19.28 11.79
N LEU A 31 -74.71 -18.57 12.93
CA LEU A 31 -73.55 -17.89 13.52
C LEU A 31 -72.50 -18.88 14.04
N ASN A 32 -72.91 -19.97 14.69
CA ASN A 32 -71.96 -21.02 15.11
C ASN A 32 -71.31 -21.69 13.89
N ILE A 33 -72.08 -22.01 12.83
CA ILE A 33 -71.54 -22.53 11.58
C ILE A 33 -70.62 -21.50 10.90
N TYR A 34 -70.98 -20.21 10.90
CA TYR A 34 -70.16 -19.15 10.31
C TYR A 34 -68.85 -18.95 11.07
N ILE A 35 -68.88 -18.98 12.41
CA ILE A 35 -67.69 -18.95 13.26
C ILE A 35 -66.85 -20.21 13.06
N TYR A 36 -67.47 -21.40 12.95
CA TYR A 36 -66.75 -22.65 12.71
C TYR A 36 -66.09 -22.66 11.32
N ILE A 37 -66.79 -22.19 10.29
CA ILE A 37 -66.25 -21.99 8.92
C ILE A 37 -65.15 -20.92 8.95
N TYR A 38 -65.31 -19.82 9.66
CA TYR A 38 -64.30 -18.77 9.76
C TYR A 38 -63.04 -19.26 10.47
N ILE A 39 -63.18 -19.98 11.59
CA ILE A 39 -62.07 -20.64 12.30
C ILE A 39 -61.43 -21.71 11.40
N TYR A 40 -62.22 -22.50 10.68
CA TYR A 40 -61.70 -23.52 9.75
C TYR A 40 -60.93 -22.87 8.59
N ILE A 41 -61.45 -21.81 7.98
CA ILE A 41 -60.77 -21.03 6.93
C ILE A 41 -59.51 -20.36 7.50
N TYR A 42 -59.56 -19.80 8.71
CA TYR A 42 -58.40 -19.16 9.35
C TYR A 42 -57.31 -20.18 9.66
N ILE A 43 -57.65 -21.35 10.20
CA ILE A 43 -56.74 -22.47 10.43
C ILE A 43 -56.19 -22.99 9.08
N TYR A 44 -57.04 -23.13 8.06
CA TYR A 44 -56.61 -23.58 6.74
C TYR A 44 -55.66 -22.59 6.07
N ILE A 45 -55.94 -21.28 6.13
CA ILE A 45 -55.04 -20.22 5.65
C ILE A 45 -53.75 -20.20 6.47
N TYR A 46 -53.81 -20.35 7.80
CA TYR A 46 -52.64 -20.38 8.66
C TYR A 46 -51.75 -21.60 8.36
N ILE A 47 -52.35 -22.79 8.20
CA ILE A 47 -51.65 -24.02 7.78
C ILE A 47 -51.12 -23.86 6.35
N TYR A 48 -51.86 -23.26 5.42
CA TYR A 48 -51.39 -23.03 4.05
C TYR A 48 -50.22 -22.04 4.00
N ILE A 49 -50.26 -20.95 4.77
CA ILE A 49 -49.15 -20.00 4.92
C ILE A 49 -47.97 -20.68 5.63
N TYR A 50 -48.21 -21.47 6.67
CA TYR A 50 -47.14 -22.20 7.36
C TYR A 50 -46.49 -23.25 6.45
N ILE A 51 -47.28 -23.98 5.64
CA ILE A 51 -46.77 -24.92 4.63
C ILE A 51 -46.09 -24.16 3.49
N TYR A 52 -46.58 -23.00 3.06
CA TYR A 52 -45.94 -22.18 2.03
C TYR A 52 -44.61 -21.62 2.53
N ILE A 53 -44.56 -21.09 3.76
CA ILE A 53 -43.32 -20.65 4.42
C ILE A 53 -42.40 -21.85 4.68
N TYR A 54 -42.91 -23.00 5.09
CA TYR A 54 -42.11 -24.20 5.28
C TYR A 54 -41.56 -24.71 3.95
N ILE A 55 -42.34 -24.73 2.86
CA ILE A 55 -41.88 -25.08 1.51
C ILE A 55 -40.92 -24.01 0.98
N TYR A 56 -41.13 -22.73 1.26
CA TYR A 56 -40.25 -21.64 0.86
C TYR A 56 -38.92 -21.70 1.62
N ILE A 57 -38.93 -21.92 2.93
CA ILE A 57 -37.74 -22.16 3.76
C ILE A 57 -37.09 -23.52 3.42
N THR A 58 -37.85 -24.55 3.05
CA THR A 58 -37.29 -25.85 2.62
C THR A 58 -36.76 -25.77 1.19
N ARG A 59 -37.29 -24.88 0.33
CA ARG A 59 -36.72 -24.55 -0.98
C ARG A 59 -35.56 -23.58 -0.89
N LEU A 60 -35.52 -22.68 0.09
CA LEU A 60 -34.32 -21.91 0.44
C LEU A 60 -33.26 -22.86 0.99
N LYS A 61 -33.59 -23.75 1.92
CA LYS A 61 -32.68 -24.79 2.43
C LYS A 61 -32.34 -25.85 1.39
N GLN A 62 -33.15 -26.10 0.37
CA GLN A 62 -32.77 -26.92 -0.79
C GLN A 62 -32.02 -26.12 -1.86
N ALA A 63 -32.11 -24.79 -1.89
CA ALA A 63 -31.23 -23.93 -2.68
C ALA A 63 -29.86 -23.83 -2.00
N GLU A 64 -29.81 -23.58 -0.69
CA GLU A 64 -28.62 -23.66 0.16
C GLU A 64 -28.03 -25.07 0.14
N ALA A 65 -28.83 -26.14 0.29
CA ALA A 65 -28.33 -27.51 0.22
C ALA A 65 -27.92 -27.91 -1.20
N LYS A 66 -28.58 -27.46 -2.28
CA LYS A 66 -28.06 -27.66 -3.64
C LYS A 66 -26.90 -26.74 -3.99
N MET A 67 -26.66 -25.65 -3.24
CA MET A 67 -25.42 -24.89 -3.27
C MET A 67 -24.30 -25.55 -2.44
N LEU A 68 -24.64 -26.34 -1.42
CA LEU A 68 -23.71 -27.08 -0.56
C LEU A 68 -23.38 -28.50 -1.06
N ASP A 69 -24.24 -29.10 -1.89
CA ASP A 69 -24.05 -30.43 -2.50
C ASP A 69 -23.86 -30.37 -4.04
N MET A 70 -23.71 -29.17 -4.60
CA MET A 70 -22.91 -29.02 -5.82
C MET A 70 -21.43 -29.11 -5.41
N PRO A 71 -20.57 -29.77 -6.20
CA PRO A 71 -19.14 -29.81 -5.92
C PRO A 71 -18.61 -28.38 -5.96
N ASN A 72 -18.35 -27.85 -4.76
CA ASN A 72 -17.77 -26.55 -4.45
C ASN A 72 -17.39 -25.75 -5.71
N ILE A 73 -18.26 -24.83 -6.16
CA ILE A 73 -17.93 -23.87 -7.24
C ILE A 73 -17.05 -22.77 -6.64
N ASN A 74 -15.94 -23.20 -6.03
CA ASN A 74 -14.61 -22.75 -6.33
C ASN A 74 -14.59 -21.61 -7.37
N ASN A 75 -14.42 -20.38 -6.89
CA ASN A 75 -14.03 -19.21 -7.68
C ASN A 75 -12.58 -19.35 -8.18
N ASN A 76 -12.28 -20.48 -8.84
CA ASN A 76 -10.95 -20.87 -9.28
C ASN A 76 -10.94 -20.90 -10.80
N ILE A 77 -10.12 -20.03 -11.39
CA ILE A 77 -9.77 -20.09 -12.80
C ILE A 77 -8.90 -21.35 -12.99
N GLN A 78 -9.41 -22.33 -13.73
CA GLN A 78 -8.63 -23.50 -14.16
C GLN A 78 -8.17 -23.29 -15.60
N VAL A 79 -6.86 -23.17 -15.80
CA VAL A 79 -6.23 -23.11 -17.13
C VAL A 79 -5.56 -24.46 -17.40
N THR A 80 -5.82 -25.04 -18.57
CA THR A 80 -5.32 -26.36 -18.96
C THR A 80 -4.33 -26.23 -20.12
N PHE A 81 -3.21 -26.96 -20.06
CA PHE A 81 -2.10 -26.82 -20.99
C PHE A 81 -1.87 -28.10 -21.82
N PHE A 82 -1.89 -28.00 -23.16
CA PHE A 82 -1.61 -29.12 -24.07
C PHE A 82 -0.17 -29.09 -24.63
N ASN A 83 0.67 -30.07 -24.28
CA ASN A 83 2.03 -30.19 -24.82
C ASN A 83 2.00 -30.91 -26.18
N ASN A 84 2.28 -30.21 -27.27
CA ASN A 84 2.16 -30.76 -28.62
C ASN A 84 3.46 -31.35 -29.19
N THR A 85 4.32 -31.92 -28.33
CA THR A 85 5.48 -32.72 -28.76
C THR A 85 5.05 -34.16 -29.04
N HIS A 86 5.05 -34.58 -30.31
CA HIS A 86 4.87 -35.97 -30.72
C HIS A 86 5.95 -36.88 -30.11
N THR A 87 5.69 -37.50 -28.96
CA THR A 87 6.38 -38.70 -28.47
C THR A 87 5.51 -39.41 -27.43
N LYS A 88 5.56 -40.74 -27.40
CA LYS A 88 4.53 -41.59 -26.77
C LYS A 88 4.58 -41.57 -25.23
N ASN A 89 3.41 -41.83 -24.64
CA ASN A 89 3.15 -42.27 -23.25
C ASN A 89 3.28 -41.23 -22.11
N ALA A 90 2.29 -40.35 -21.99
CA ALA A 90 1.76 -39.87 -20.69
C ALA A 90 0.36 -39.23 -20.87
N SER A 91 -0.70 -40.04 -20.95
CA SER A 91 -2.08 -39.55 -21.04
C SER A 91 -2.66 -39.30 -19.65
N ILE A 92 -2.62 -38.07 -19.16
CA ILE A 92 -3.44 -37.62 -18.02
C ILE A 92 -4.66 -36.88 -18.59
N GLN A 93 -5.83 -37.52 -18.56
CA GLN A 93 -7.10 -36.90 -18.90
C GLN A 93 -7.69 -36.20 -17.68
N GLN A 94 -7.99 -34.91 -17.80
CA GLN A 94 -9.01 -34.25 -16.97
C GLN A 94 -9.74 -33.21 -17.81
N VAL A 95 -11.08 -33.21 -17.69
CA VAL A 95 -12.02 -32.34 -18.43
C VAL A 95 -12.79 -31.53 -17.40
N ALA A 96 -12.92 -30.22 -17.59
CA ALA A 96 -13.74 -29.35 -16.75
C ALA A 96 -14.31 -28.17 -17.55
N TYR A 97 -15.47 -27.67 -17.11
CA TYR A 97 -16.26 -26.63 -17.77
C TYR A 97 -16.04 -25.25 -17.14
N ILE A 98 -16.10 -24.19 -17.95
CA ILE A 98 -15.96 -22.80 -17.49
C ILE A 98 -17.30 -22.27 -16.97
N SER A 99 -17.30 -21.62 -15.80
CA SER A 99 -18.48 -20.93 -15.25
C SER A 99 -18.66 -19.54 -15.88
N VAL A 100 -19.91 -19.21 -16.21
CA VAL A 100 -20.30 -18.01 -16.98
C VAL A 100 -20.12 -16.69 -16.22
N ALA A 101 -19.95 -16.74 -14.89
CA ALA A 101 -20.00 -15.57 -14.01
C ALA A 101 -18.77 -14.63 -14.06
N PHE A 102 -17.73 -14.95 -14.82
CA PHE A 102 -16.41 -14.27 -14.77
C PHE A 102 -16.04 -13.44 -16.02
N PHE A 103 -16.94 -13.31 -16.99
CA PHE A 103 -16.72 -12.52 -18.20
C PHE A 103 -17.32 -11.12 -18.07
N SER A 104 -16.66 -10.10 -18.65
CA SER A 104 -17.24 -8.75 -18.69
C SER A 104 -18.47 -8.70 -19.60
N SER A 105 -19.32 -7.69 -19.42
CA SER A 105 -20.59 -7.58 -20.15
C SER A 105 -20.48 -7.47 -21.68
N ASN A 106 -19.28 -7.19 -22.18
CA ASN A 106 -18.98 -7.02 -23.60
C ASN A 106 -18.30 -8.24 -24.23
N TYR A 107 -18.14 -9.34 -23.47
CA TYR A 107 -17.50 -10.56 -23.98
C TYR A 107 -18.43 -11.32 -24.95
N GLN A 108 -17.97 -11.52 -26.18
CA GLN A 108 -18.76 -12.15 -27.26
C GLN A 108 -18.18 -13.53 -27.61
N SER A 109 -18.95 -14.59 -27.40
CA SER A 109 -18.52 -15.98 -27.70
C SER A 109 -19.27 -16.57 -28.90
N THR A 110 -18.53 -17.08 -29.89
CA THR A 110 -19.09 -17.80 -31.05
C THR A 110 -18.88 -19.31 -30.87
N ILE A 111 -19.97 -20.09 -30.83
CA ILE A 111 -19.93 -21.55 -30.65
C ILE A 111 -20.30 -22.24 -31.97
N HIS A 112 -19.47 -23.17 -32.42
CA HIS A 112 -19.73 -24.01 -33.61
C HIS A 112 -19.99 -25.46 -33.21
N CYS A 113 -21.24 -25.92 -33.35
CA CYS A 113 -21.57 -27.34 -33.22
C CYS A 113 -21.27 -28.09 -34.53
N LYS A 114 -20.55 -29.23 -34.44
CA LYS A 114 -20.42 -30.15 -35.58
C LYS A 114 -21.75 -30.89 -35.78
N GLN A 115 -22.31 -30.74 -37.00
CA GLN A 115 -23.63 -31.21 -37.48
C GLN A 115 -24.78 -30.22 -37.21
N GLY A 116 -25.02 -29.34 -38.19
CA GLY A 116 -26.06 -28.30 -38.15
C GLY A 116 -25.52 -26.96 -37.67
N ILE A 117 -25.36 -26.00 -38.58
CA ILE A 117 -24.91 -24.64 -38.22
C ILE A 117 -26.05 -23.93 -37.50
N SER A 118 -25.80 -23.45 -36.29
CA SER A 118 -26.65 -22.48 -35.60
C SER A 118 -25.74 -21.55 -34.80
N ILE A 119 -25.66 -20.28 -35.23
CA ILE A 119 -24.86 -19.26 -34.56
C ILE A 119 -25.73 -18.62 -33.49
N ILE A 120 -25.35 -18.77 -32.22
CA ILE A 120 -26.03 -18.13 -31.09
C ILE A 120 -25.09 -17.08 -30.53
N PHE A 121 -25.49 -15.80 -30.61
CA PHE A 121 -24.82 -14.71 -29.90
C PHE A 121 -25.38 -14.67 -28.47
N ILE A 122 -24.51 -14.86 -27.47
CA ILE A 122 -24.87 -14.74 -26.07
C ILE A 122 -24.29 -13.42 -25.55
N TRP A 123 -25.14 -12.59 -24.97
CA TRP A 123 -24.75 -11.38 -24.24
C TRP A 123 -24.77 -11.70 -22.74
N PHE A 124 -23.67 -11.44 -22.04
CA PHE A 124 -23.55 -11.73 -20.61
C PHE A 124 -23.75 -10.46 -19.79
N GLN A 125 -24.42 -10.54 -18.63
CA GLN A 125 -24.37 -9.50 -17.61
C GLN A 125 -23.39 -9.94 -16.53
N GLY A 126 -22.11 -9.56 -16.70
CA GLY A 126 -21.04 -9.78 -15.72
C GLY A 126 -20.96 -8.67 -14.67
N SER A 127 -20.25 -8.93 -13.57
CA SER A 127 -19.92 -7.94 -12.54
C SER A 127 -18.93 -6.89 -13.03
N GLU A 128 -18.96 -5.68 -12.42
CA GLU A 128 -18.04 -4.57 -12.75
C GLU A 128 -16.55 -4.84 -12.41
N HIS A 129 -16.25 -5.92 -11.68
CA HIS A 129 -14.89 -6.29 -11.32
C HIS A 129 -14.32 -7.34 -12.28
N CYS A 130 -13.31 -6.93 -13.05
CA CYS A 130 -12.57 -7.74 -14.02
C CYS A 130 -11.10 -8.00 -13.62
N TYR A 131 -10.75 -7.74 -12.36
CA TYR A 131 -9.45 -8.06 -11.74
C TYR A 131 -9.65 -9.12 -10.65
N TYR A 132 -8.73 -10.07 -10.56
CA TYR A 132 -8.80 -11.24 -9.67
C TYR A 132 -7.43 -11.53 -9.05
N HIS A 133 -7.42 -11.98 -7.81
CA HIS A 133 -6.20 -12.44 -7.12
C HIS A 133 -6.49 -13.69 -6.30
N GLY A 134 -5.46 -14.46 -5.94
CA GLY A 134 -5.59 -15.70 -5.18
C GLY A 134 -4.31 -16.52 -5.14
N ASN A 135 -4.43 -17.83 -4.93
CA ASN A 135 -3.31 -18.78 -4.80
C ASN A 135 -3.49 -19.98 -5.74
N VAL A 136 -2.40 -20.64 -6.13
CA VAL A 136 -2.46 -21.85 -6.97
C VAL A 136 -2.90 -23.04 -6.11
N ARG A 137 -4.03 -23.67 -6.46
CA ARG A 137 -4.61 -24.75 -5.65
C ARG A 137 -3.61 -25.89 -5.42
N GLY A 138 -3.36 -26.19 -4.14
CA GLY A 138 -2.53 -27.32 -3.72
C GLY A 138 -1.04 -27.01 -3.64
N ILE A 139 -0.63 -25.77 -3.89
CA ILE A 139 0.74 -25.31 -3.76
C ILE A 139 0.77 -24.24 -2.66
N PRO A 140 1.37 -24.49 -1.48
CA PRO A 140 1.60 -23.44 -0.49
C PRO A 140 2.54 -22.36 -1.07
N ASP A 141 2.47 -21.15 -0.52
CA ASP A 141 3.34 -20.01 -0.88
C ASP A 141 3.23 -19.59 -2.37
N SER A 142 2.15 -20.01 -3.04
CA SER A 142 1.81 -19.70 -4.43
C SER A 142 0.82 -18.55 -4.52
N TRP A 143 0.85 -17.78 -5.61
CA TRP A 143 -0.03 -16.61 -5.79
C TRP A 143 -0.44 -16.41 -7.25
N VAL A 144 -1.54 -15.67 -7.47
CA VAL A 144 -2.19 -15.43 -8.76
C VAL A 144 -2.67 -13.98 -8.79
N ALA A 145 -2.45 -13.28 -9.90
CA ALA A 145 -3.01 -11.96 -10.19
C ALA A 145 -3.43 -11.91 -11.68
N LEU A 146 -4.74 -11.85 -11.94
CA LEU A 146 -5.32 -11.98 -13.28
C LEU A 146 -6.30 -10.85 -13.58
N SER A 147 -6.45 -10.54 -14.86
CA SER A 147 -7.43 -9.59 -15.39
C SER A 147 -8.13 -10.18 -16.60
N THR A 148 -9.43 -9.95 -16.71
CA THR A 148 -10.26 -10.27 -17.88
C THR A 148 -10.75 -9.02 -18.60
N CYS A 149 -10.34 -7.81 -18.15
CA CYS A 149 -10.90 -6.54 -18.61
C CYS A 149 -10.75 -6.33 -20.13
N ASN A 150 -9.60 -6.70 -20.69
CA ASN A 150 -9.26 -6.58 -22.11
C ASN A 150 -8.67 -7.90 -22.65
N GLY A 151 -9.41 -9.00 -22.46
CA GLY A 151 -8.90 -10.36 -22.65
C GLY A 151 -8.18 -10.89 -21.40
N LEU A 152 -7.93 -12.20 -21.35
CA LEU A 152 -7.28 -12.84 -20.20
C LEU A 152 -5.78 -12.53 -20.19
N HIS A 153 -5.32 -11.82 -19.16
CA HIS A 153 -3.92 -11.47 -18.94
C HIS A 153 -3.58 -11.45 -17.45
N GLY A 154 -2.29 -11.48 -17.11
CA GLY A 154 -1.82 -11.40 -15.72
C GLY A 154 -0.63 -12.31 -15.47
N MET A 155 -0.47 -12.76 -14.23
CA MET A 155 0.55 -13.74 -13.86
C MET A 155 0.15 -14.63 -12.69
N PHE A 156 0.89 -15.72 -12.49
CA PHE A 156 0.85 -16.51 -11.27
C PHE A 156 2.24 -17.06 -10.93
N SER A 157 2.46 -17.47 -9.69
CA SER A 157 3.66 -18.16 -9.25
C SER A 157 3.31 -19.42 -8.46
N ASP A 158 4.08 -20.49 -8.66
CA ASP A 158 4.01 -21.74 -7.89
C ASP A 158 5.04 -21.80 -6.74
N GLY A 159 5.59 -20.64 -6.34
CA GLY A 159 6.66 -20.53 -5.34
C GLY A 159 8.07 -20.82 -5.88
N ASN A 160 8.21 -21.58 -6.98
CA ASN A 160 9.51 -21.87 -7.62
C ASN A 160 9.68 -21.19 -8.98
N PHE A 161 8.58 -20.93 -9.67
CA PHE A 161 8.48 -20.34 -11.00
C PHE A 161 7.35 -19.31 -11.03
N SER A 162 7.50 -18.29 -11.87
CA SER A 162 6.49 -17.30 -12.18
C SER A 162 6.10 -17.44 -13.66
N TYR A 163 4.83 -17.19 -13.96
CA TYR A 163 4.21 -17.50 -15.23
C TYR A 163 3.38 -16.31 -15.67
N GLY A 164 3.78 -15.66 -16.78
CA GLY A 164 3.00 -14.61 -17.41
C GLY A 164 1.89 -15.19 -18.31
N ILE A 165 0.77 -14.47 -18.39
CA ILE A 165 -0.34 -14.74 -19.31
C ILE A 165 -0.61 -13.46 -20.11
N GLU A 166 -0.54 -13.55 -21.43
CA GLU A 166 -0.78 -12.44 -22.35
C GLU A 166 -1.70 -12.87 -23.51
N PRO A 167 -2.56 -11.97 -24.03
CA PRO A 167 -3.47 -12.27 -25.15
C PRO A 167 -2.74 -12.15 -26.49
N VAL A 168 -3.03 -13.04 -27.43
CA VAL A 168 -2.40 -13.05 -28.76
C VAL A 168 -3.03 -12.00 -29.68
N GLY A 169 -2.19 -11.08 -30.20
CA GLY A 169 -2.57 -10.10 -31.21
C GLY A 169 -2.85 -10.74 -32.57
N SER A 170 -3.81 -10.17 -33.31
CA SER A 170 -4.36 -10.75 -34.54
C SER A 170 -3.50 -10.55 -35.81
N THR A 171 -2.18 -10.79 -35.74
CA THR A 171 -1.25 -10.75 -36.88
C THR A 171 -0.28 -11.93 -36.86
N ASP A 172 -0.70 -13.02 -37.50
CA ASP A 172 -0.28 -14.39 -37.20
C ASP A 172 1.01 -14.85 -37.92
N THR A 173 2.04 -13.98 -38.05
CA THR A 173 3.24 -14.30 -38.86
C THR A 173 4.61 -13.88 -38.30
N GLU A 174 4.75 -12.83 -37.48
CA GLU A 174 6.09 -12.38 -37.03
C GLU A 174 6.53 -12.95 -35.67
N VAL A 175 5.59 -13.33 -34.79
CA VAL A 175 5.88 -13.84 -33.43
C VAL A 175 6.69 -15.15 -33.45
N ARG A 176 6.59 -15.95 -34.53
CA ARG A 176 7.17 -17.29 -34.62
C ARG A 176 8.71 -17.31 -34.73
N ASN A 177 9.33 -16.18 -35.11
CA ASN A 177 10.77 -16.11 -35.40
C ASN A 177 11.59 -15.36 -34.33
N SER A 178 10.96 -14.89 -33.24
CA SER A 178 11.60 -14.05 -32.21
C SER A 178 11.79 -14.73 -30.84
N MET A 179 11.55 -16.04 -30.73
CA MET A 179 11.49 -16.73 -29.42
C MET A 179 12.76 -17.49 -29.03
N ASN A 180 13.29 -17.13 -27.86
CA ASN A 180 14.34 -17.86 -27.12
C ASN A 180 13.84 -19.28 -26.73
N PRO A 181 14.70 -20.31 -26.62
CA PRO A 181 14.30 -21.73 -26.58
C PRO A 181 13.70 -22.22 -25.24
N ILE A 182 13.25 -21.30 -24.37
CA ILE A 182 12.67 -21.60 -23.05
C ILE A 182 11.14 -21.34 -23.03
N THR A 183 10.62 -20.54 -23.97
CA THR A 183 9.19 -20.24 -24.06
C THR A 183 8.40 -21.48 -24.51
N ARG A 184 7.47 -21.97 -23.68
CA ARG A 184 6.55 -23.05 -24.07
C ARG A 184 5.19 -22.47 -24.47
N SER A 185 4.78 -22.72 -25.71
CA SER A 185 3.43 -22.41 -26.20
C SER A 185 2.46 -23.49 -25.73
N TRP A 186 1.31 -23.09 -25.19
CA TRP A 186 0.26 -23.99 -24.74
C TRP A 186 -1.10 -23.42 -25.16
N THR A 187 -1.83 -24.11 -26.04
CA THR A 187 -3.19 -23.69 -26.45
C THR A 187 -4.21 -23.94 -25.35
N VAL A 188 -5.20 -23.05 -25.23
CA VAL A 188 -6.34 -23.17 -24.32
C VAL A 188 -7.62 -23.29 -25.17
N GLY A 189 -7.94 -24.52 -25.58
CA GLY A 189 -9.04 -24.79 -26.53
C GLY A 189 -8.71 -24.44 -27.99
N GLU A 190 -9.66 -24.68 -28.90
CA GLU A 190 -9.41 -24.63 -30.35
C GLU A 190 -9.21 -23.21 -30.95
N ASN A 191 -9.36 -22.13 -30.17
CA ASN A 191 -9.20 -20.75 -30.69
C ASN A 191 -8.53 -19.74 -29.71
N VAL A 192 -7.90 -20.20 -28.63
CA VAL A 192 -7.08 -19.30 -27.77
C VAL A 192 -5.65 -19.83 -27.69
N HIS A 193 -4.77 -19.21 -28.46
CA HIS A 193 -3.33 -19.36 -28.26
C HIS A 193 -2.93 -18.54 -27.02
N MET A 194 -2.21 -19.17 -26.10
CA MET A 194 -1.70 -18.55 -24.89
C MET A 194 -0.20 -18.84 -24.81
N PHE A 195 0.60 -17.81 -24.58
CA PHE A 195 2.02 -17.96 -24.31
C PHE A 195 2.23 -17.98 -22.80
N ILE A 196 2.96 -18.98 -22.32
CA ILE A 196 3.38 -19.06 -20.92
C ILE A 196 4.89 -19.17 -20.89
N GLY A 197 5.51 -18.04 -20.55
CA GLY A 197 6.91 -18.04 -20.15
C GLY A 197 7.08 -18.84 -18.87
N LEU A 198 7.86 -19.92 -18.93
CA LEU A 198 8.45 -20.54 -17.75
C LEU A 198 9.56 -19.59 -17.25
N GLN A 199 9.26 -18.79 -16.23
CA GLN A 199 10.19 -17.85 -15.62
C GLN A 199 10.56 -18.38 -14.24
N ARG A 200 11.84 -18.37 -13.83
CA ARG A 200 12.21 -18.82 -12.48
C ARG A 200 11.65 -17.84 -11.45
N GLY A 201 11.13 -18.33 -10.34
CA GLY A 201 10.31 -17.58 -9.38
C GLY A 201 11.06 -16.48 -8.62
N GLY A 202 12.40 -16.55 -8.58
CA GLY A 202 13.24 -15.46 -8.09
C GLY A 202 13.35 -14.27 -9.06
N GLU A 203 13.08 -14.44 -10.36
CA GLU A 203 13.45 -13.47 -11.40
C GLU A 203 12.67 -12.14 -11.38
N PHE A 204 11.66 -12.00 -10.51
CA PHE A 204 10.96 -10.73 -10.26
C PHE A 204 11.37 -10.04 -8.94
N LEU A 205 12.16 -10.68 -8.07
CA LEU A 205 12.68 -10.09 -6.82
C LEU A 205 13.93 -9.23 -7.07
N ILE A 206 13.94 -8.48 -8.18
CA ILE A 206 15.07 -7.72 -8.73
C ILE A 206 15.78 -6.89 -7.64
N TYR A 207 15.01 -6.10 -6.87
CA TYR A 207 15.56 -5.23 -5.82
C TYR A 207 16.09 -6.02 -4.61
N LYS A 208 15.41 -7.11 -4.20
CA LYS A 208 15.84 -7.95 -3.07
C LYS A 208 17.15 -8.64 -3.39
N GLU A 209 17.25 -9.25 -4.58
CA GLU A 209 18.41 -10.06 -4.98
C GLU A 209 19.64 -9.22 -5.37
N GLN A 210 19.45 -8.07 -6.03
CA GLN A 210 20.56 -7.30 -6.61
C GLN A 210 20.97 -6.06 -5.80
N LEU A 211 20.06 -5.51 -4.99
CA LEU A 211 20.28 -4.28 -4.22
C LEU A 211 20.12 -4.45 -2.69
N ASN A 212 19.71 -5.65 -2.23
CA ASN A 212 19.28 -5.90 -0.85
C ASN A 212 18.17 -4.94 -0.36
N THR A 213 17.29 -4.54 -1.27
CA THR A 213 16.21 -3.57 -1.03
C THR A 213 14.86 -4.24 -1.23
N ARG A 214 13.87 -3.96 -0.39
CA ARG A 214 12.50 -4.47 -0.56
C ARG A 214 11.58 -3.33 -0.96
N ILE A 215 10.84 -3.52 -2.05
CA ILE A 215 9.71 -2.65 -2.42
C ILE A 215 8.49 -3.19 -1.68
N VAL A 216 7.83 -2.36 -0.88
CA VAL A 216 6.68 -2.75 -0.05
C VAL A 216 5.52 -1.80 -0.32
N LEU A 217 4.36 -2.35 -0.68
CA LEU A 217 3.15 -1.56 -0.94
C LEU A 217 2.47 -1.21 0.38
N VAL A 218 2.67 0.02 0.86
CA VAL A 218 2.11 0.50 2.15
C VAL A 218 0.77 1.23 2.01
N ALA A 219 0.45 1.72 0.80
CA ALA A 219 -0.79 2.43 0.48
C ALA A 219 -1.07 2.36 -1.03
N MET A 220 -2.35 2.42 -1.41
CA MET A 220 -2.80 2.46 -2.80
C MET A 220 -4.09 3.27 -2.91
N GLU A 221 -4.21 4.11 -3.94
CA GLU A 221 -5.43 4.87 -4.28
C GLU A 221 -5.78 4.62 -5.75
N THR A 222 -7.08 4.48 -6.06
CA THR A 222 -7.58 4.32 -7.42
C THR A 222 -8.59 5.42 -7.75
N TRP A 223 -8.28 6.24 -8.76
CA TRP A 223 -9.16 7.32 -9.22
C TRP A 223 -10.32 6.77 -10.08
N SER A 224 -11.40 6.34 -9.41
CA SER A 224 -12.54 5.68 -10.08
C SER A 224 -13.50 6.64 -10.81
N SER A 225 -13.57 7.91 -10.40
CA SER A 225 -14.54 8.88 -10.96
C SER A 225 -13.96 9.80 -12.03
N GLU A 226 -12.77 10.35 -11.78
CA GLU A 226 -12.08 11.31 -12.65
C GLU A 226 -10.59 11.37 -12.30
N ASN A 227 -9.75 11.76 -13.26
CA ASN A 227 -8.33 11.99 -13.01
C ASN A 227 -8.13 13.24 -12.15
N LYS A 228 -7.31 13.14 -11.10
CA LYS A 228 -6.99 14.29 -10.22
C LYS A 228 -5.86 15.17 -10.73
N VAL A 229 -5.17 14.73 -11.78
CA VAL A 229 -4.18 15.53 -12.53
C VAL A 229 -4.41 15.40 -14.03
N SER A 230 -3.92 16.37 -14.80
CA SER A 230 -3.97 16.30 -16.26
C SER A 230 -2.92 15.32 -16.78
N ILE A 231 -3.37 14.20 -17.36
CA ILE A 231 -2.47 13.19 -17.95
C ILE A 231 -2.25 13.54 -19.43
N GLY A 232 -1.14 14.21 -19.70
CA GLY A 232 -0.72 14.64 -21.04
C GLY A 232 0.18 13.64 -21.76
N ASN A 233 0.59 14.00 -22.97
CA ASN A 233 1.54 13.20 -23.78
C ASN A 233 3.00 13.36 -23.31
N ASP A 234 3.29 14.44 -22.58
CA ASP A 234 4.59 14.73 -21.96
C ASP A 234 4.64 14.14 -20.55
N ALA A 235 5.56 13.20 -20.35
CA ALA A 235 5.74 12.52 -19.09
C ALA A 235 6.32 13.43 -17.99
N LEU A 236 7.18 14.39 -18.32
CA LEU A 236 7.80 15.31 -17.34
C LEU A 236 6.81 16.37 -16.84
N LEU A 237 5.90 16.84 -17.72
CA LEU A 237 4.80 17.69 -17.29
C LEU A 237 3.82 16.93 -16.38
N THR A 238 3.45 15.71 -16.77
CA THR A 238 2.55 14.86 -15.98
C THR A 238 3.15 14.50 -14.61
N LEU A 239 4.46 14.22 -14.55
CA LEU A 239 5.20 14.00 -13.29
C LEU A 239 5.16 15.22 -12.37
N ARG A 240 5.38 16.42 -12.92
CA ARG A 240 5.36 17.67 -12.15
C ARG A 240 4.00 17.91 -11.51
N ASP A 241 2.92 17.75 -12.28
CA ASP A 241 1.55 17.94 -11.80
C ASP A 241 1.15 16.85 -10.79
N PHE A 242 1.58 15.60 -11.01
CA PHE A 242 1.38 14.49 -10.06
C PHE A 242 2.06 14.74 -8.71
N MET A 243 3.31 15.21 -8.71
CA MET A 243 4.06 15.47 -7.48
C MET A 243 3.55 16.72 -6.74
N LYS A 244 2.96 17.68 -7.45
CA LYS A 244 2.17 18.75 -6.84
C LYS A 244 0.92 18.21 -6.15
N TYR A 245 0.14 17.36 -6.84
CA TYR A 245 -1.04 16.71 -6.25
C TYR A 245 -0.68 15.88 -5.01
N ARG A 246 0.41 15.11 -5.03
CA ARG A 246 0.93 14.38 -3.85
C ARG A 246 1.12 15.33 -2.65
N LYS A 247 1.84 16.44 -2.85
CA LYS A 247 2.12 17.43 -1.80
C LYS A 247 0.86 18.03 -1.18
N GLU A 248 -0.19 18.23 -1.99
CA GLU A 248 -1.42 18.92 -1.59
C GLU A 248 -2.51 17.98 -1.05
N SER A 249 -2.57 16.73 -1.53
CA SER A 249 -3.71 15.82 -1.31
C SER A 249 -3.38 14.53 -0.56
N ILE A 250 -2.21 13.91 -0.82
CA ILE A 250 -1.83 12.63 -0.21
C ILE A 250 -1.25 12.88 1.19
N LYS A 251 -1.78 12.19 2.20
CA LYS A 251 -1.42 12.40 3.63
C LYS A 251 -0.64 11.23 4.22
N GLU A 252 -0.72 10.10 3.56
CA GLU A 252 -0.05 8.85 3.86
C GLU A 252 1.46 9.04 3.75
N ARG A 253 2.20 8.54 4.76
CA ARG A 253 3.66 8.59 4.75
C ARG A 253 4.21 7.44 3.91
N CYS A 254 4.66 7.78 2.70
CA CYS A 254 5.30 6.85 1.77
C CYS A 254 6.64 7.41 1.32
N ASP A 255 7.67 6.57 1.26
CA ASP A 255 9.03 6.93 0.85
C ASP A 255 9.08 7.41 -0.61
N ALA A 256 8.39 6.66 -1.48
CA ALA A 256 8.07 7.01 -2.86
C ALA A 256 6.57 6.87 -3.14
N VAL A 257 6.06 7.59 -4.14
CA VAL A 257 4.70 7.45 -4.66
C VAL A 257 4.76 7.43 -6.19
N HIS A 258 4.14 6.43 -6.82
CA HIS A 258 4.14 6.29 -8.29
C HIS A 258 2.73 6.30 -8.86
N LEU A 259 2.53 7.01 -9.96
CA LEU A 259 1.29 6.97 -10.75
C LEU A 259 1.38 5.84 -11.78
N PHE A 260 0.31 5.06 -11.93
CA PHE A 260 0.10 4.18 -13.09
C PHE A 260 -0.93 4.80 -14.02
N SER A 261 -0.49 5.16 -15.23
CA SER A 261 -1.28 5.86 -16.25
C SER A 261 -1.81 4.89 -17.29
N GLY A 262 -3.14 4.81 -17.45
CA GLY A 262 -3.78 4.12 -18.57
C GLY A 262 -3.61 4.79 -19.94
N ARG A 263 -2.89 5.92 -20.02
CA ARG A 263 -2.51 6.59 -21.27
C ARG A 263 -1.07 6.30 -21.63
N THR A 264 -0.84 6.10 -22.92
CA THR A 264 0.49 5.98 -23.52
C THR A 264 1.13 7.35 -23.71
N PHE A 265 2.43 7.48 -23.42
CA PHE A 265 3.15 8.74 -23.60
C PHE A 265 3.74 8.81 -25.02
N LEU A 266 3.67 9.97 -25.69
CA LEU A 266 4.24 10.13 -27.06
C LEU A 266 5.77 10.35 -27.06
N SER A 267 6.44 9.99 -25.97
CA SER A 267 7.89 10.07 -25.84
C SER A 267 8.51 8.69 -26.06
N SER A 268 9.83 8.60 -26.25
CA SER A 268 10.55 7.32 -26.25
C SER A 268 10.65 6.66 -24.85
N ARG A 269 9.83 7.09 -23.88
CA ARG A 269 9.84 6.66 -22.49
C ARG A 269 8.43 6.27 -22.06
N SER A 270 8.35 5.09 -21.43
CA SER A 270 7.17 4.59 -20.72
C SER A 270 7.15 4.97 -19.24
N GLU A 271 8.08 5.81 -18.79
CA GLU A 271 8.15 6.33 -17.41
C GLU A 271 8.78 7.72 -17.36
N ALA A 272 8.59 8.40 -16.23
CA ALA A 272 9.46 9.48 -15.80
C ALA A 272 9.49 9.56 -14.26
N ALA A 273 10.67 9.78 -13.66
CA ALA A 273 10.82 9.95 -12.22
C ALA A 273 11.96 10.91 -11.86
N TYR A 274 11.85 11.58 -10.71
CA TYR A 274 12.91 12.49 -10.28
C TYR A 274 14.13 11.75 -9.73
N ILE A 275 15.31 12.13 -10.21
CA ILE A 275 16.57 11.43 -9.89
C ILE A 275 17.04 11.80 -8.48
N GLY A 276 17.34 10.78 -7.68
CA GLY A 276 17.71 10.93 -6.26
C GLY A 276 16.60 11.55 -5.41
N GLY A 277 15.34 11.43 -5.85
CA GLY A 277 14.18 12.07 -5.23
C GLY A 277 13.61 11.35 -4.01
N ILE A 278 13.99 10.09 -3.75
CA ILE A 278 13.48 9.28 -2.63
C ILE A 278 13.51 10.03 -1.29
N CYS A 279 12.54 9.76 -0.42
CA CYS A 279 12.30 10.47 0.85
C CYS A 279 11.81 11.93 0.74
N SER A 280 11.87 12.57 -0.43
CA SER A 280 11.29 13.90 -0.64
C SER A 280 9.78 13.84 -0.89
N ILE A 281 9.01 14.71 -0.24
CA ILE A 281 7.58 14.87 -0.54
C ILE A 281 7.32 15.45 -1.94
N THR A 282 8.22 16.30 -2.46
CA THR A 282 8.08 16.93 -3.79
C THR A 282 8.80 16.20 -4.90
N ARG A 283 9.75 15.30 -4.59
CA ARG A 283 10.54 14.56 -5.60
C ARG A 283 10.55 13.04 -5.47
N GLY A 284 10.08 12.45 -4.37
CA GLY A 284 10.09 11.00 -4.16
C GLY A 284 8.98 10.28 -4.92
N GLY A 285 9.10 10.20 -6.24
CA GLY A 285 8.10 9.55 -7.04
C GLY A 285 8.37 9.57 -8.53
N GLY A 286 7.45 8.92 -9.24
CA GLY A 286 7.48 8.77 -10.69
C GLY A 286 6.09 8.55 -11.27
N ILE A 287 6.02 8.48 -12.59
CA ILE A 287 4.86 8.03 -13.33
C ILE A 287 5.29 6.89 -14.25
N ASN A 288 4.43 5.91 -14.45
CA ASN A 288 4.65 4.79 -15.34
C ASN A 288 3.42 4.58 -16.23
N GLU A 289 3.67 4.25 -17.49
CA GLU A 289 2.68 3.82 -18.47
C GLU A 289 2.15 2.42 -18.12
N PHE A 290 0.84 2.21 -18.27
CA PHE A 290 0.20 0.92 -18.11
C PHE A 290 0.53 -0.01 -19.30
N GLY A 291 0.88 -1.26 -19.01
CA GLY A 291 1.26 -2.26 -20.01
C GLY A 291 0.99 -3.68 -19.52
N SER A 292 1.72 -4.67 -20.03
CA SER A 292 1.68 -6.00 -19.43
C SER A 292 2.36 -5.98 -18.07
N VAL A 293 2.03 -6.92 -17.19
CA VAL A 293 2.56 -6.88 -15.81
C VAL A 293 4.08 -7.02 -15.78
N GLY A 294 4.66 -7.72 -16.77
CA GLY A 294 6.11 -7.77 -16.98
C GLY A 294 6.70 -6.41 -17.37
N SER A 295 6.10 -5.70 -18.33
CA SER A 295 6.61 -4.38 -18.73
C SER A 295 6.44 -3.33 -17.63
N MET A 296 5.30 -3.33 -16.93
CA MET A 296 5.07 -2.45 -15.77
C MET A 296 6.03 -2.71 -14.61
N ALA A 297 6.42 -3.96 -14.36
CA ALA A 297 7.43 -4.27 -13.36
C ALA A 297 8.79 -3.66 -13.72
N ILE A 298 9.17 -3.65 -15.01
CA ILE A 298 10.42 -3.04 -15.47
C ILE A 298 10.36 -1.51 -15.44
N THR A 299 9.27 -0.89 -15.90
CA THR A 299 9.14 0.59 -15.85
C THR A 299 9.10 1.09 -14.40
N LEU A 300 8.43 0.37 -13.49
CA LEU A 300 8.51 0.66 -12.05
C LEU A 300 9.93 0.48 -11.50
N CYS A 301 10.66 -0.57 -11.91
CA CYS A 301 12.06 -0.76 -11.50
C CYS A 301 12.98 0.37 -12.01
N GLN A 302 12.72 0.90 -13.21
CA GLN A 302 13.42 2.04 -13.81
C GLN A 302 13.13 3.36 -13.08
N SER A 303 11.86 3.65 -12.80
CA SER A 303 11.43 4.89 -12.16
C SER A 303 11.84 4.94 -10.68
N LEU A 304 11.70 3.82 -9.95
CA LEU A 304 12.28 3.68 -8.60
C LEU A 304 13.82 3.77 -8.64
N GLY A 305 14.45 3.22 -9.69
CA GLY A 305 15.90 3.25 -9.88
C GLY A 305 16.42 4.69 -9.94
N GLN A 306 15.72 5.53 -10.71
CA GLN A 306 15.96 6.98 -10.73
C GLN A 306 15.75 7.61 -9.34
N ASN A 307 14.64 7.31 -8.65
CA ASN A 307 14.42 7.86 -7.31
C ASN A 307 15.52 7.52 -6.30
N ILE A 308 16.16 6.35 -6.40
CA ILE A 308 17.32 5.95 -5.57
C ILE A 308 18.70 6.33 -6.17
N GLY A 309 18.73 7.23 -7.15
CA GLY A 309 19.94 7.87 -7.66
C GLY A 309 20.65 7.16 -8.82
N MET A 310 20.06 6.12 -9.40
CA MET A 310 20.58 5.51 -10.64
C MET A 310 20.25 6.40 -11.84
N LEU A 311 21.16 6.44 -12.81
CA LEU A 311 21.02 7.22 -14.04
C LEU A 311 20.79 6.29 -15.23
N LYS A 312 19.95 6.74 -16.18
CA LYS A 312 19.76 6.04 -17.45
C LYS A 312 21.02 6.12 -18.31
N SER A 313 21.51 4.99 -18.80
CA SER A 313 22.72 4.94 -19.63
C SER A 313 22.37 5.02 -21.11
N LYS A 314 22.57 6.20 -21.71
CA LYS A 314 22.25 6.45 -23.13
C LYS A 314 23.43 6.29 -24.12
N GLU A 315 24.66 6.54 -23.71
CA GLU A 315 25.85 6.34 -24.57
C GLU A 315 27.03 5.73 -23.80
N GLN A 316 27.42 4.52 -24.18
CA GLN A 316 28.73 3.96 -23.81
C GLN A 316 29.80 4.54 -24.74
N THR A 317 30.47 5.64 -24.37
CA THR A 317 31.69 6.08 -25.08
C THR A 317 32.62 6.96 -24.24
N ALA A 318 33.37 6.34 -23.33
CA ALA A 318 34.81 6.57 -23.11
C ALA A 318 35.30 5.70 -21.93
N ALA A 319 36.34 4.88 -22.16
CA ALA A 319 37.07 4.12 -21.15
C ALA A 319 36.28 3.12 -20.26
N GLY A 320 36.02 1.93 -20.79
CA GLY A 320 36.38 0.68 -20.09
C GLY A 320 35.32 -0.06 -19.26
N ASP A 321 34.68 0.58 -18.27
CA ASP A 321 34.28 -0.17 -17.06
C ASP A 321 32.78 -0.51 -16.89
N CYS A 322 31.88 0.19 -17.58
CA CYS A 322 30.43 -0.03 -17.45
C CYS A 322 29.88 -0.93 -18.58
N ARG A 323 29.78 -2.24 -18.33
CA ARG A 323 29.08 -3.19 -19.22
C ARG A 323 27.86 -3.80 -18.53
N CYS A 324 26.76 -3.92 -19.26
CA CYS A 324 25.63 -4.74 -18.84
C CYS A 324 26.06 -6.23 -18.80
N PRO A 325 25.73 -7.00 -17.76
CA PRO A 325 26.04 -8.44 -17.70
C PRO A 325 25.22 -9.29 -18.69
N ASP A 326 24.13 -8.75 -19.25
CA ASP A 326 23.26 -9.45 -20.21
C ASP A 326 23.14 -8.63 -21.49
N LEU A 327 23.82 -9.05 -22.57
CA LEU A 327 23.78 -8.38 -23.87
C LEU A 327 22.53 -8.70 -24.69
N TRP A 328 21.71 -9.68 -24.30
CA TRP A 328 20.53 -10.13 -25.06
C TRP A 328 19.22 -9.57 -24.53
N LEU A 329 19.11 -9.43 -23.20
CA LEU A 329 17.98 -8.79 -22.53
C LEU A 329 18.24 -7.30 -22.23
N GLY A 330 19.50 -6.86 -22.24
CA GLY A 330 19.89 -5.52 -21.81
C GLY A 330 19.78 -5.34 -20.29
N CYS A 331 20.04 -4.11 -19.84
CA CYS A 331 19.97 -3.73 -18.44
C CYS A 331 18.76 -2.85 -18.13
N ILE A 332 18.31 -2.91 -16.88
CA ILE A 332 17.10 -2.18 -16.44
C ILE A 332 17.24 -0.67 -16.70
N MET A 333 18.41 -0.07 -16.46
CA MET A 333 18.63 1.37 -16.70
C MET A 333 19.01 1.74 -18.14
N GLU A 334 18.80 0.85 -19.12
CA GLU A 334 18.94 1.12 -20.56
C GLU A 334 17.55 1.38 -21.17
N ASP A 335 17.47 1.64 -22.48
CA ASP A 335 16.18 1.76 -23.18
C ASP A 335 15.51 0.38 -23.32
N THR A 336 14.26 0.25 -22.85
CA THR A 336 13.52 -1.02 -22.86
C THR A 336 13.16 -1.41 -24.29
N GLY A 337 13.75 -2.51 -24.77
CA GLY A 337 13.41 -3.12 -26.07
C GLY A 337 12.22 -4.08 -25.98
N PHE A 338 12.05 -4.90 -27.03
CA PHE A 338 11.06 -5.99 -27.04
C PHE A 338 11.32 -7.05 -25.96
N ASN A 339 12.59 -7.26 -25.59
CA ASN A 339 12.98 -8.13 -24.50
C ASN A 339 13.00 -7.36 -23.17
N LEU A 340 12.40 -7.92 -22.13
CA LEU A 340 12.38 -7.31 -20.80
C LEU A 340 13.72 -7.56 -20.05
N PRO A 341 14.48 -6.50 -19.70
CA PRO A 341 15.72 -6.64 -18.93
C PRO A 341 15.44 -7.10 -17.50
N ARG A 342 16.36 -7.88 -16.92
CA ARG A 342 16.18 -8.46 -15.57
C ARG A 342 17.26 -8.04 -14.56
N LYS A 343 18.28 -7.32 -15.01
CA LYS A 343 19.47 -7.00 -14.20
C LYS A 343 19.84 -5.54 -14.26
N PHE A 344 20.32 -5.03 -13.13
CA PHE A 344 21.01 -3.75 -13.08
C PHE A 344 22.43 -3.89 -13.64
N SER A 345 22.93 -2.84 -14.27
CA SER A 345 24.34 -2.77 -14.63
C SER A 345 25.19 -2.59 -13.36
N ARG A 346 26.46 -2.98 -13.40
CA ARG A 346 27.39 -2.71 -12.28
C ARG A 346 27.45 -1.22 -11.91
N CYS A 347 27.34 -0.34 -12.90
CA CYS A 347 27.40 1.09 -12.70
C CYS A 347 26.09 1.68 -12.15
N SER A 348 24.95 1.05 -12.40
CA SER A 348 23.68 1.37 -11.73
C SER A 348 23.76 1.02 -10.23
N ILE A 349 24.32 -0.16 -9.90
CA ILE A 349 24.54 -0.58 -8.50
C ILE A 349 25.53 0.37 -7.80
N ASP A 350 26.66 0.69 -8.42
CA ASP A 350 27.66 1.63 -7.87
C ASP A 350 27.10 3.07 -7.73
N GLN A 351 26.23 3.53 -8.64
CA GLN A 351 25.50 4.79 -8.48
C GLN A 351 24.60 4.78 -7.23
N TYR A 352 23.85 3.70 -7.00
CA TYR A 352 23.00 3.53 -5.82
C TYR A 352 23.82 3.48 -4.52
N LEU A 353 24.92 2.71 -4.49
CA LEU A 353 25.82 2.67 -3.33
C LEU A 353 26.43 4.04 -3.03
N ARG A 354 26.86 4.77 -4.07
CA ARG A 354 27.36 6.15 -3.93
C ARG A 354 26.28 7.12 -3.46
N PHE A 355 25.02 6.95 -3.88
CA PHE A 355 23.89 7.74 -3.40
C PHE A 355 23.65 7.55 -1.89
N LEU A 356 23.69 6.30 -1.40
CA LEU A 356 23.60 6.01 0.04
C LEU A 356 24.79 6.58 0.82
N GLN A 357 26.03 6.37 0.34
CA GLN A 357 27.25 6.88 0.98
C GLN A 357 27.27 8.43 1.06
N GLN A 358 26.66 9.10 0.09
CA GLN A 358 26.51 10.56 0.13
C GLN A 358 25.46 11.05 1.14
N GLY A 359 24.71 10.16 1.80
CA GLY A 359 23.66 10.46 2.77
C GLY A 359 22.24 10.50 2.18
N GLY A 360 22.04 9.97 0.98
CA GLY A 360 20.72 9.81 0.38
C GLY A 360 19.96 8.59 0.92
N GLY A 361 18.62 8.62 0.87
CA GLY A 361 17.80 7.43 1.17
C GLY A 361 17.59 7.12 2.66
N SER A 362 17.69 8.10 3.56
CA SER A 362 17.49 7.93 5.02
C SER A 362 16.18 7.21 5.40
N CYS A 363 15.08 7.48 4.70
CA CYS A 363 13.80 6.81 4.92
C CYS A 363 13.79 5.30 4.56
N LEU A 364 14.75 4.80 3.78
CA LEU A 364 14.75 3.40 3.32
C LEU A 364 15.15 2.38 4.40
N PHE A 365 15.59 2.85 5.57
CA PHE A 365 16.07 2.01 6.67
C PHE A 365 14.97 1.62 7.67
N ASN A 366 13.72 2.07 7.48
CA ASN A 366 12.58 1.64 8.30
C ASN A 366 11.87 0.40 7.74
N LYS A 367 11.70 -0.62 8.60
CA LYS A 367 10.90 -1.81 8.27
C LYS A 367 9.40 -1.53 8.54
N PRO A 368 8.51 -1.59 7.54
CA PRO A 368 7.07 -1.41 7.76
C PRO A 368 6.48 -2.55 8.59
N THR A 369 5.43 -2.24 9.37
CA THR A 369 4.75 -3.16 10.29
C THR A 369 3.27 -3.41 9.95
N LYS A 370 2.80 -2.85 8.83
CA LYS A 370 1.45 -3.04 8.30
C LYS A 370 1.57 -3.19 6.80
N LEU A 371 1.18 -4.35 6.29
CA LEU A 371 1.04 -4.63 4.87
C LEU A 371 -0.44 -4.51 4.48
N LEU A 372 -0.72 -4.42 3.18
CA LEU A 372 -2.10 -4.48 2.66
C LEU A 372 -2.60 -5.92 2.51
N ASP A 373 -1.68 -6.87 2.42
CA ASP A 373 -1.94 -8.30 2.29
C ASP A 373 -2.25 -8.97 3.65
N PRO A 374 -2.86 -10.17 3.66
CA PRO A 374 -3.04 -10.96 4.87
C PRO A 374 -1.69 -11.41 5.46
N SER A 375 -1.63 -11.53 6.80
CA SER A 375 -0.41 -11.94 7.52
C SER A 375 0.15 -13.28 7.07
N GLU A 376 1.43 -13.32 6.68
CA GLU A 376 2.09 -14.52 6.15
C GLU A 376 3.46 -14.81 6.81
N CYS A 377 3.44 -15.72 7.79
CA CYS A 377 4.62 -16.16 8.53
C CYS A 377 5.74 -16.70 7.62
N GLY A 378 6.86 -15.98 7.56
CA GLY A 378 8.04 -16.32 6.75
C GLY A 378 8.31 -15.33 5.61
N ASN A 379 7.44 -14.34 5.39
CA ASN A 379 7.70 -13.26 4.44
C ASN A 379 8.81 -12.30 4.92
N GLY A 380 9.15 -12.34 6.20
CA GLY A 380 10.18 -11.56 6.86
C GLY A 380 9.69 -10.25 7.46
N PHE A 381 8.38 -10.06 7.67
CA PHE A 381 7.76 -8.90 8.33
C PHE A 381 7.01 -9.36 9.58
N VAL A 382 7.04 -8.56 10.67
CA VAL A 382 6.31 -8.93 11.89
C VAL A 382 4.92 -8.33 11.79
N GLU A 383 3.93 -9.20 11.54
CA GLU A 383 2.55 -8.82 11.26
C GLU A 383 1.59 -9.08 12.43
N LEU A 384 0.31 -8.73 12.26
CA LEU A 384 -0.67 -8.86 13.34
C LEU A 384 -0.94 -10.34 13.66
N GLY A 385 -0.44 -10.79 14.81
CA GLY A 385 -0.55 -12.18 15.28
C GLY A 385 0.79 -12.89 15.40
N GLU A 386 1.88 -12.25 14.97
CA GLU A 386 3.24 -12.78 15.01
C GLU A 386 4.10 -12.05 16.05
N GLU A 387 4.98 -12.78 16.72
CA GLU A 387 5.95 -12.21 17.67
C GLU A 387 7.32 -11.97 17.01
N CYS A 388 7.61 -12.69 15.93
CA CYS A 388 8.86 -12.62 15.20
C CYS A 388 8.69 -13.14 13.78
N ASP A 389 9.45 -12.58 12.84
CA ASP A 389 9.64 -13.19 11.53
C ASP A 389 11.10 -13.04 11.10
N CYS A 390 11.76 -14.19 10.90
CA CYS A 390 13.13 -14.34 10.45
C CYS A 390 13.28 -14.40 8.91
N GLY A 391 12.18 -14.39 8.16
CA GLY A 391 12.13 -14.56 6.72
C GLY A 391 11.97 -16.02 6.31
N SER A 392 12.34 -16.31 5.06
CA SER A 392 12.25 -17.66 4.51
C SER A 392 13.09 -18.65 5.32
N LEU A 393 12.86 -19.96 5.16
CA LEU A 393 13.65 -20.99 5.83
C LEU A 393 15.18 -20.84 5.60
N VAL A 394 15.59 -20.26 4.47
CA VAL A 394 16.99 -19.97 4.14
C VAL A 394 17.48 -18.70 4.86
N ASP A 395 16.69 -17.62 4.86
CA ASP A 395 17.03 -16.37 5.56
C ASP A 395 17.13 -16.62 7.08
N CYS A 396 16.16 -17.36 7.63
CA CYS A 396 16.06 -17.68 9.05
C CYS A 396 17.23 -18.54 9.55
N ALA A 397 17.73 -19.46 8.71
CA ALA A 397 18.90 -20.29 9.00
C ALA A 397 20.20 -19.46 9.14
N GLN A 398 20.27 -18.29 8.51
CA GLN A 398 21.40 -17.35 8.68
C GLN A 398 21.23 -16.48 9.93
N SER A 399 20.00 -16.03 10.24
CA SER A 399 19.71 -15.19 11.39
C SER A 399 18.29 -15.43 11.93
N GLY A 400 18.19 -15.85 13.19
CA GLY A 400 16.93 -15.95 13.93
C GLY A 400 16.38 -17.37 14.17
N ALA A 401 16.86 -18.41 13.47
CA ALA A 401 16.34 -19.79 13.63
C ALA A 401 16.38 -20.36 15.06
N ASN A 402 17.36 -19.95 15.88
CA ASN A 402 17.44 -20.36 17.28
C ASN A 402 16.44 -19.61 18.18
N CYS A 403 15.95 -18.45 17.73
CA CYS A 403 15.19 -17.49 18.50
C CYS A 403 13.69 -17.50 18.15
N CYS A 404 13.35 -17.82 16.89
CA CYS A 404 11.99 -17.76 16.34
C CYS A 404 11.58 -19.09 15.73
N LYS A 405 10.35 -19.53 16.02
CA LYS A 405 9.82 -20.81 15.53
C LYS A 405 8.33 -20.69 15.25
N LYS A 406 7.93 -20.88 13.98
CA LYS A 406 6.53 -20.66 13.52
C LYS A 406 6.00 -19.27 13.88
N CYS A 407 6.84 -18.25 13.66
CA CYS A 407 6.59 -16.84 13.98
C CYS A 407 6.20 -16.53 15.44
N THR A 408 6.56 -17.43 16.35
CA THR A 408 6.51 -17.27 17.81
C THR A 408 7.93 -17.27 18.38
N LEU A 409 8.20 -16.46 19.39
CA LEU A 409 9.49 -16.44 20.06
C LEU A 409 9.72 -17.71 20.88
N THR A 410 10.97 -18.17 20.90
CA THR A 410 11.39 -19.31 21.72
C THR A 410 11.54 -18.93 23.19
N HIS A 411 11.58 -19.93 24.07
CA HIS A 411 11.72 -19.69 25.52
C HIS A 411 12.97 -18.86 25.84
N ASN A 412 12.80 -17.78 26.61
CA ASN A 412 13.80 -16.73 26.91
C ASN A 412 14.22 -15.81 25.75
N ALA A 413 13.71 -15.97 24.52
CA ALA A 413 13.98 -15.00 23.45
C ALA A 413 13.19 -13.69 23.67
N MET A 414 13.84 -12.56 23.38
CA MET A 414 13.24 -11.21 23.34
C MET A 414 13.24 -10.65 21.90
N CYS A 415 14.11 -11.18 21.05
CA CYS A 415 14.18 -10.84 19.63
C CYS A 415 14.58 -12.06 18.80
N SER A 416 14.34 -11.96 17.48
CA SER A 416 14.73 -12.97 16.50
C SER A 416 15.94 -12.52 15.68
N ASN A 417 15.79 -11.37 15.01
CA ASN A 417 16.71 -10.82 14.04
C ASN A 417 16.74 -9.28 14.13
N GLY A 418 17.73 -8.67 13.47
CA GLY A 418 17.94 -7.22 13.43
C GLY A 418 19.29 -6.80 14.04
N LEU A 419 19.72 -5.57 13.75
CA LEU A 419 21.04 -5.06 14.14
C LEU A 419 21.20 -4.83 15.66
N CYS A 420 20.10 -4.74 16.39
CA CYS A 420 20.07 -4.63 17.86
C CYS A 420 19.63 -5.94 18.53
N CYS A 421 19.85 -7.09 17.87
CA CYS A 421 19.56 -8.41 18.41
C CYS A 421 20.82 -9.27 18.45
N ARG A 422 21.16 -9.81 19.62
CA ARG A 422 22.29 -10.70 19.84
C ARG A 422 21.91 -11.80 20.81
N ASP A 423 22.20 -13.05 20.45
CA ASP A 423 21.90 -14.24 21.27
C ASP A 423 20.44 -14.27 21.78
N CYS A 424 19.50 -13.90 20.89
CA CYS A 424 18.07 -13.75 21.14
C CYS A 424 17.68 -12.67 22.17
N LYS A 425 18.59 -11.75 22.53
CA LYS A 425 18.40 -10.61 23.45
C LYS A 425 18.59 -9.28 22.74
N TYR A 426 17.93 -8.23 23.23
CA TYR A 426 18.21 -6.88 22.76
C TYR A 426 19.63 -6.46 23.16
N GLU A 427 20.33 -5.78 22.25
CA GLU A 427 21.57 -5.09 22.57
C GLU A 427 21.33 -3.95 23.55
N LEU A 428 22.35 -3.59 24.33
CA LEU A 428 22.24 -2.56 25.36
C LEU A 428 21.95 -1.16 24.75
N ARG A 429 21.29 -0.30 25.54
CA ARG A 429 21.08 1.10 25.16
C ARG A 429 22.42 1.78 24.90
N GLY A 430 22.55 2.50 23.79
CA GLY A 430 23.80 3.18 23.41
C GLY A 430 24.75 2.36 22.54
N VAL A 431 24.54 1.04 22.37
CA VAL A 431 25.32 0.23 21.42
C VAL A 431 25.06 0.74 19.99
N ARG A 432 26.10 1.14 19.26
CA ARG A 432 25.96 1.65 17.90
C ARG A 432 25.53 0.54 16.94
N CYS A 433 24.44 0.75 16.20
CA CYS A 433 23.92 -0.18 15.21
C CYS A 433 24.10 0.28 13.77
N ARG A 434 24.32 1.60 13.54
CA ARG A 434 24.72 2.15 12.24
C ARG A 434 25.74 3.28 12.44
N ASP A 435 26.80 3.29 11.63
CA ASP A 435 27.74 4.39 11.57
C ASP A 435 27.24 5.50 10.64
N ALA A 436 27.66 6.74 10.94
CA ALA A 436 27.40 7.90 10.09
C ALA A 436 28.23 7.79 8.79
N VAL A 437 27.59 7.94 7.63
CA VAL A 437 28.24 7.79 6.31
C VAL A 437 29.00 9.04 5.87
N ASN A 438 28.67 10.22 6.42
CA ASN A 438 29.36 11.49 6.16
C ASN A 438 29.08 12.54 7.25
N ASP A 439 29.71 13.72 7.14
CA ASP A 439 29.58 14.87 8.06
C ASP A 439 28.14 15.33 8.36
N CYS A 440 27.19 15.09 7.46
CA CYS A 440 25.79 15.49 7.57
C CYS A 440 24.88 14.41 8.16
N ASP A 441 25.40 13.20 8.36
CA ASP A 441 24.68 12.06 8.90
C ASP A 441 24.84 11.96 10.43
N ILE A 442 23.99 11.17 11.09
CA ILE A 442 24.04 10.90 12.53
C ILE A 442 24.15 9.38 12.71
N ALA A 443 24.98 8.91 13.64
CA ALA A 443 25.10 7.48 13.93
C ALA A 443 24.00 7.04 14.92
N GLU A 444 23.21 6.02 14.58
CA GLU A 444 22.18 5.50 15.48
C GLU A 444 22.70 4.43 16.44
N THR A 445 22.14 4.48 17.65
CA THR A 445 22.38 3.56 18.75
C THR A 445 21.11 2.80 19.11
N CYS A 446 21.27 1.54 19.50
CA CYS A 446 20.20 0.70 20.00
C CYS A 446 19.52 1.35 21.21
N THR A 447 18.20 1.23 21.27
CA THR A 447 17.37 1.80 22.34
C THR A 447 17.34 0.94 23.61
N GLY A 448 17.74 -0.33 23.51
CA GLY A 448 17.69 -1.31 24.61
C GLY A 448 16.37 -2.11 24.71
N ASP A 449 15.38 -1.77 23.89
CA ASP A 449 14.01 -2.33 23.92
C ASP A 449 13.48 -2.75 22.53
N SER A 450 14.33 -2.73 21.50
CA SER A 450 14.00 -3.06 20.11
C SER A 450 15.10 -3.91 19.49
N SER A 451 14.72 -4.84 18.60
CA SER A 451 15.67 -5.62 17.79
C SER A 451 16.16 -4.89 16.54
N GLN A 452 15.40 -3.88 16.10
CA GLN A 452 15.72 -3.05 14.94
C GLN A 452 16.55 -1.84 15.39
N CYS A 453 17.54 -1.46 14.57
CA CYS A 453 18.17 -0.15 14.70
C CYS A 453 17.11 0.94 14.51
N PRO A 454 17.19 2.09 15.22
CA PRO A 454 16.29 3.22 14.98
C PRO A 454 16.29 3.68 13.53
N HIS A 455 15.24 4.42 13.14
CA HIS A 455 15.13 5.00 11.80
C HIS A 455 16.34 5.92 11.52
N ASN A 456 16.92 5.79 10.34
CA ASN A 456 18.07 6.59 9.92
C ASN A 456 17.68 8.07 9.88
N VAL A 457 18.39 8.89 10.65
CA VAL A 457 18.21 10.34 10.75
C VAL A 457 19.50 11.06 10.45
N HIS A 458 19.38 12.21 9.80
CA HIS A 458 20.51 13.06 9.45
C HIS A 458 20.41 14.42 10.14
N LYS A 459 21.47 15.21 10.10
CA LYS A 459 21.50 16.57 10.64
C LYS A 459 20.49 17.44 9.89
N LEU A 460 19.90 18.39 10.60
CA LEU A 460 18.99 19.39 10.01
C LEU A 460 19.70 20.17 8.88
N ASP A 461 18.93 20.64 7.91
CA ASP A 461 19.48 21.40 6.79
C ASP A 461 20.14 22.70 7.27
N GLY A 462 21.29 23.04 6.68
CA GLY A 462 22.10 24.20 7.03
C GLY A 462 23.23 23.95 8.05
N TYR A 463 23.38 22.74 8.61
CA TYR A 463 24.63 22.37 9.30
C TYR A 463 25.84 22.47 8.34
N SER A 464 27.02 22.78 8.86
CA SER A 464 28.25 22.86 8.06
C SER A 464 28.92 21.48 7.90
N CYS A 465 29.53 21.26 6.73
CA CYS A 465 30.27 20.04 6.37
C CYS A 465 31.49 20.40 5.49
N ASP A 466 32.35 19.42 5.17
CA ASP A 466 33.55 19.58 4.35
C ASP A 466 34.45 20.73 4.87
N ALA A 467 34.83 20.61 6.15
CA ALA A 467 35.56 21.64 6.91
C ALA A 467 34.95 23.06 6.87
N GLY A 468 33.64 23.17 6.66
CA GLY A 468 32.90 24.44 6.57
C GLY A 468 32.78 25.01 5.16
N GLN A 469 33.30 24.33 4.14
CA GLN A 469 33.13 24.72 2.73
C GLN A 469 31.73 24.36 2.21
N GLY A 470 31.07 23.38 2.83
CA GLY A 470 29.74 22.90 2.46
C GLY A 470 28.66 23.12 3.50
N ARG A 471 27.43 22.82 3.08
CA ARG A 471 26.25 22.76 3.95
C ARG A 471 25.50 21.45 3.74
N CYS A 472 24.90 20.95 4.81
CA CYS A 472 24.03 19.79 4.79
C CYS A 472 22.66 20.18 4.22
N TYR A 473 22.20 19.41 3.23
CA TYR A 473 20.87 19.56 2.63
C TYR A 473 20.31 18.20 2.22
N GLY A 474 19.24 17.76 2.88
CA GLY A 474 18.64 16.43 2.69
C GLY A 474 19.64 15.31 2.95
N GLY A 475 20.39 15.39 4.06
CA GLY A 475 21.37 14.39 4.50
C GLY A 475 22.72 14.41 3.76
N ARG A 476 22.85 15.23 2.71
CA ARG A 476 24.03 15.26 1.84
C ARG A 476 24.81 16.56 1.99
N CYS A 477 26.14 16.49 1.93
CA CYS A 477 26.99 17.68 1.91
C CYS A 477 27.01 18.33 0.52
N LYS A 478 26.59 19.59 0.42
CA LYS A 478 26.54 20.37 -0.82
C LYS A 478 27.69 21.38 -0.92
N THR A 479 28.51 21.26 -1.97
CA THR A 479 29.54 22.23 -2.35
C THR A 479 29.58 22.42 -3.87
N ARG A 480 29.88 23.64 -4.34
CA ARG A 480 30.15 23.91 -5.77
C ARG A 480 31.29 23.04 -6.31
N ASP A 481 32.32 22.80 -5.52
CA ASP A 481 33.49 22.05 -5.98
C ASP A 481 33.18 20.55 -6.12
N ALA A 482 32.39 19.94 -5.21
CA ALA A 482 31.92 18.56 -5.39
C ALA A 482 30.99 18.43 -6.61
N GLN A 483 30.10 19.41 -6.84
CA GLN A 483 29.25 19.44 -8.04
C GLN A 483 30.09 19.55 -9.32
N CYS A 484 31.06 20.47 -9.36
CA CYS A 484 32.03 20.57 -10.45
C CYS A 484 32.79 19.25 -10.66
N ARG A 485 33.32 18.63 -9.59
CA ARG A 485 34.10 17.38 -9.67
C ARG A 485 33.27 16.18 -10.12
N SER A 486 31.96 16.19 -9.83
CA SER A 486 31.00 15.17 -10.28
C SER A 486 30.77 15.24 -11.79
N LEU A 487 30.66 16.45 -12.34
CA LEU A 487 30.24 16.69 -13.72
C LEU A 487 31.39 16.87 -14.73
N TRP A 488 32.42 17.66 -14.36
CA TRP A 488 33.34 18.28 -15.32
C TRP A 488 34.79 18.54 -14.85
N GLY A 489 35.04 18.99 -13.61
CA GLY A 489 36.33 19.59 -13.20
C GLY A 489 36.35 20.26 -11.80
N TYR A 490 37.11 21.34 -11.60
CA TYR A 490 37.23 22.05 -10.30
C TYR A 490 36.55 23.44 -10.34
N THR A 491 36.19 24.05 -9.20
CA THR A 491 35.53 25.38 -9.17
C THR A 491 36.48 26.57 -8.92
N ASP A 492 36.12 27.77 -9.42
CA ASP A 492 36.76 29.05 -9.06
C ASP A 492 35.68 30.13 -8.83
N ARG A 493 35.83 30.92 -7.76
CA ARG A 493 34.87 31.94 -7.33
C ARG A 493 34.78 33.14 -8.28
N PHE A 494 35.88 33.58 -8.88
CA PHE A 494 35.92 34.85 -9.63
C PHE A 494 35.05 34.81 -10.89
N CYS A 495 34.89 33.63 -11.49
CA CYS A 495 34.05 33.41 -12.66
C CYS A 495 32.58 33.81 -12.44
N TYR A 496 32.01 33.54 -11.25
CA TYR A 496 30.60 33.78 -10.93
C TYR A 496 30.26 35.27 -10.90
N GLU A 497 31.06 36.07 -10.18
CA GLU A 497 30.81 37.51 -10.00
C GLU A 497 30.91 38.28 -11.33
N LYS A 498 31.65 37.76 -12.32
CA LYS A 498 31.75 38.36 -13.66
C LYS A 498 30.66 37.87 -14.61
N LEU A 499 30.49 36.55 -14.78
CA LEU A 499 29.61 35.99 -15.82
C LEU A 499 28.13 35.99 -15.43
N ASN A 500 27.79 35.60 -14.19
CA ASN A 500 26.39 35.39 -13.83
C ASN A 500 25.59 36.71 -13.74
N SER A 501 26.26 37.84 -13.54
CA SER A 501 25.64 39.17 -13.63
C SER A 501 25.46 39.71 -15.05
N GLU A 502 25.94 39.04 -16.10
CA GLU A 502 25.74 39.49 -17.49
C GLU A 502 24.37 39.12 -18.06
N GLY A 503 23.73 38.04 -17.56
CA GLY A 503 22.42 37.61 -18.05
C GLY A 503 22.46 37.09 -19.48
N THR A 504 23.39 36.18 -19.76
CA THR A 504 23.55 35.55 -21.08
C THR A 504 23.61 34.02 -20.96
N GLU A 505 23.65 33.30 -22.10
CA GLU A 505 23.92 31.85 -22.14
C GLU A 505 25.23 31.48 -21.39
N LYS A 506 26.16 32.42 -21.24
CA LYS A 506 27.45 32.23 -20.54
C LYS A 506 27.40 32.43 -19.03
N GLY A 507 26.30 32.95 -18.50
CA GLY A 507 26.14 33.22 -17.08
C GLY A 507 24.85 33.96 -16.80
N ASN A 508 23.99 33.35 -15.99
CA ASN A 508 22.63 33.81 -15.71
C ASN A 508 22.05 33.09 -14.47
N CYS A 509 20.85 33.51 -14.06
CA CYS A 509 20.05 32.92 -12.98
C CYS A 509 18.78 32.22 -13.51
N GLY A 510 18.86 31.58 -14.67
CA GLY A 510 17.74 30.92 -15.35
C GLY A 510 17.18 31.72 -16.52
N MET A 511 16.16 31.16 -17.18
CA MET A 511 15.39 31.87 -18.19
C MET A 511 14.31 32.77 -17.55
N GLU A 512 13.96 33.85 -18.24
CA GLU A 512 12.82 34.69 -17.87
C GLU A 512 11.50 33.91 -17.99
N PRO A 513 10.48 34.14 -17.13
CA PRO A 513 9.18 33.45 -17.21
C PRO A 513 8.44 33.63 -18.56
N SER A 514 8.81 34.64 -19.35
CA SER A 514 8.35 34.89 -20.72
C SER A 514 8.92 33.90 -21.76
N GLY A 515 10.00 33.19 -21.43
CA GLY A 515 10.79 32.39 -22.35
C GLY A 515 11.69 33.20 -23.29
N GLN A 516 11.71 34.54 -23.21
CA GLN A 516 12.39 35.41 -24.18
C GLN A 516 13.74 35.99 -23.70
N GLY A 517 14.47 35.26 -22.85
CA GLY A 517 15.83 35.66 -22.48
C GLY A 517 16.38 34.97 -21.23
N TRP A 518 17.62 35.32 -20.92
CA TRP A 518 18.35 34.88 -19.72
C TRP A 518 18.28 35.96 -18.64
N LEU A 519 17.99 35.57 -17.40
CA LEU A 519 17.93 36.50 -16.27
C LEU A 519 19.35 36.81 -15.75
N PRO A 520 19.77 38.09 -15.68
CA PRO A 520 21.01 38.44 -14.99
C PRO A 520 20.86 38.20 -13.47
N CYS A 521 21.86 37.58 -12.85
CA CYS A 521 21.87 37.40 -11.40
C CYS A 521 22.13 38.72 -10.67
N ASN A 522 21.35 38.98 -9.63
CA ASN A 522 21.67 40.02 -8.64
C ASN A 522 23.02 39.71 -7.98
N LYS A 523 23.72 40.73 -7.48
CA LYS A 523 25.02 40.58 -6.78
C LYS A 523 25.01 39.60 -5.60
N GLN A 524 23.84 39.38 -4.97
CA GLN A 524 23.67 38.39 -3.89
C GLN A 524 23.48 36.96 -4.44
N ASP A 525 22.86 36.83 -5.61
CA ASP A 525 22.45 35.55 -6.22
C ASP A 525 23.52 34.96 -7.15
N VAL A 526 24.61 35.69 -7.47
CA VAL A 526 25.65 35.26 -8.44
C VAL A 526 26.25 33.88 -8.15
N LEU A 527 26.33 33.46 -6.87
CA LEU A 527 26.84 32.16 -6.44
C LEU A 527 25.80 31.02 -6.47
N CYS A 528 24.58 31.31 -6.93
CA CYS A 528 23.46 30.38 -7.12
C CYS A 528 22.97 30.30 -8.58
N GLY A 529 23.57 31.05 -9.49
CA GLY A 529 23.28 31.01 -10.92
C GLY A 529 23.91 29.80 -11.63
N LEU A 530 24.30 29.98 -12.89
CA LEU A 530 25.02 28.99 -13.68
C LEU A 530 26.28 28.51 -12.92
N LEU A 531 26.49 27.19 -12.88
CA LEU A 531 27.66 26.54 -12.32
C LEU A 531 28.86 26.80 -13.22
N LEU A 532 29.92 27.35 -12.62
CA LEU A 532 31.17 27.67 -13.30
C LEU A 532 32.32 26.89 -12.67
N CYS A 533 33.02 26.18 -13.54
CA CYS A 533 34.11 25.29 -13.22
C CYS A 533 35.29 25.57 -14.20
N THR A 534 36.44 24.98 -13.92
CA THR A 534 37.69 25.11 -14.65
C THR A 534 38.13 23.74 -15.13
N ASN A 535 38.86 23.70 -16.25
CA ASN A 535 39.43 22.48 -16.84
C ASN A 535 38.39 21.38 -17.18
N LEU A 536 37.26 21.74 -17.81
CA LEU A 536 36.20 20.77 -18.17
C LEU A 536 36.63 19.77 -19.24
N THR A 537 36.11 18.55 -19.11
CA THR A 537 35.92 17.62 -20.23
C THR A 537 34.94 18.19 -21.28
N ALA A 538 35.05 17.75 -22.54
CA ALA A 538 34.20 18.24 -23.63
C ALA A 538 32.73 17.75 -23.57
N ARG A 539 32.45 16.72 -22.76
CA ARG A 539 31.11 16.18 -22.48
C ARG A 539 30.95 16.01 -20.96
N PRO A 540 29.73 16.16 -20.41
CA PRO A 540 29.49 15.96 -18.99
C PRO A 540 29.56 14.48 -18.65
N ARG A 541 29.88 14.17 -17.40
CA ARG A 541 29.81 12.79 -16.90
C ARG A 541 28.36 12.28 -16.77
N PHE A 542 27.40 13.18 -16.56
CA PHE A 542 25.99 12.89 -16.31
C PHE A 542 25.09 13.91 -17.01
N GLY A 543 23.95 13.45 -17.55
CA GLY A 543 23.03 14.28 -18.32
C GLY A 543 23.48 14.52 -19.77
N GLU A 544 22.59 15.12 -20.55
CA GLU A 544 22.82 15.54 -21.92
C GLU A 544 23.24 17.02 -21.94
N LEU A 545 24.30 17.35 -22.69
CA LEU A 545 24.73 18.75 -22.85
C LEU A 545 23.80 19.47 -23.82
N GLN A 546 22.94 20.34 -23.30
CA GLN A 546 22.12 21.24 -24.13
C GLN A 546 22.90 22.52 -24.47
N GLY A 547 22.77 22.97 -25.72
CA GLY A 547 23.44 24.17 -26.21
C GLY A 547 24.94 23.97 -26.43
N LYS A 548 25.74 25.03 -26.21
CA LYS A 548 27.21 24.98 -26.33
C LYS A 548 27.85 25.09 -24.96
N LEU A 549 29.02 24.45 -24.81
CA LEU A 549 29.88 24.67 -23.66
C LEU A 549 30.32 26.14 -23.62
N THR A 550 30.00 26.83 -22.53
CA THR A 550 30.53 28.15 -22.25
C THR A 550 32.01 28.03 -21.89
N SER A 551 32.83 28.87 -22.51
CA SER A 551 34.22 29.12 -22.10
C SER A 551 34.53 30.60 -22.28
N LEU A 552 35.16 31.18 -21.27
CA LEU A 552 35.73 32.53 -21.28
C LEU A 552 37.00 32.53 -20.43
N THR A 553 38.14 32.84 -21.05
CA THR A 553 39.37 33.10 -20.30
C THR A 553 39.39 34.55 -19.82
N VAL A 554 39.45 34.76 -18.50
CA VAL A 554 39.52 36.08 -17.88
C VAL A 554 40.87 36.25 -17.20
N HIS A 555 41.50 37.42 -17.36
CA HIS A 555 42.75 37.75 -16.69
C HIS A 555 42.48 38.45 -15.35
N HIS A 556 42.91 37.85 -14.24
CA HIS A 556 42.73 38.39 -12.89
C HIS A 556 43.98 38.12 -12.03
N GLN A 557 44.45 39.11 -11.29
CA GLN A 557 45.62 39.01 -10.38
C GLN A 557 46.85 38.31 -11.01
N ASN A 558 47.19 38.71 -12.25
CA ASN A 558 48.32 38.16 -13.01
C ASN A 558 48.21 36.65 -13.33
N ARG A 559 47.00 36.08 -13.29
CA ARG A 559 46.66 34.71 -13.69
C ARG A 559 45.54 34.75 -14.74
N TYR A 560 45.59 33.80 -15.68
CA TYR A 560 44.48 33.54 -16.59
C TYR A 560 43.59 32.45 -15.99
N LEU A 561 42.30 32.74 -15.83
CA LEU A 561 41.28 31.83 -15.34
C LEU A 561 40.36 31.46 -16.50
N ASP A 562 40.30 30.18 -16.87
CA ASP A 562 39.39 29.68 -17.91
C ASP A 562 38.07 29.27 -17.27
N CYS A 563 37.14 30.23 -17.23
CA CYS A 563 35.80 30.06 -16.70
C CYS A 563 34.94 29.31 -17.71
N ARG A 564 34.46 28.12 -17.34
CA ARG A 564 33.63 27.29 -18.20
C ARG A 564 32.37 26.80 -17.49
N GLY A 565 31.30 26.56 -18.26
CA GLY A 565 30.03 26.06 -17.77
C GLY A 565 29.19 25.48 -18.91
N GLY A 566 28.05 24.85 -18.59
CA GLY A 566 27.16 24.28 -19.60
C GLY A 566 25.97 23.58 -18.99
N HIS A 567 24.87 23.53 -19.73
CA HIS A 567 23.59 22.96 -19.30
C HIS A 567 23.63 21.43 -19.40
N ALA A 568 23.87 20.76 -18.28
CA ALA A 568 23.92 19.30 -18.18
C ALA A 568 22.56 18.79 -17.69
N VAL A 569 21.64 18.59 -18.64
CA VAL A 569 20.23 18.31 -18.36
C VAL A 569 20.02 16.81 -18.17
N LEU A 570 19.50 16.43 -17.01
CA LEU A 570 19.12 15.06 -16.70
C LEU A 570 17.80 14.66 -17.36
N ASP A 571 17.54 13.35 -17.34
CA ASP A 571 16.32 12.74 -17.86
C ASP A 571 15.04 13.19 -17.14
N ASP A 572 15.13 13.67 -15.89
CA ASP A 572 14.02 14.26 -15.12
C ASP A 572 13.82 15.77 -15.36
N GLY A 573 14.58 16.35 -16.31
CA GLY A 573 14.58 17.77 -16.62
C GLY A 573 15.39 18.64 -15.65
N LEU A 574 16.07 18.06 -14.65
CA LEU A 574 16.97 18.81 -13.78
C LEU A 574 18.25 19.21 -14.54
N ASP A 575 18.51 20.51 -14.64
CA ASP A 575 19.75 21.03 -15.19
C ASP A 575 20.83 21.13 -14.11
N LEU A 576 21.77 20.18 -14.11
CA LEU A 576 22.94 20.16 -13.22
C LEU A 576 23.98 21.23 -13.58
N GLY A 577 23.75 21.99 -14.66
CA GLY A 577 24.49 23.19 -15.04
C GLY A 577 24.21 24.41 -14.18
N TYR A 578 23.22 24.39 -13.28
CA TYR A 578 23.04 25.41 -12.22
C TYR A 578 23.57 24.91 -10.88
N VAL A 579 24.00 25.83 -10.01
CA VAL A 579 24.39 25.49 -8.63
C VAL A 579 23.23 24.83 -7.89
N GLU A 580 23.46 23.66 -7.29
CA GLU A 580 22.42 22.90 -6.58
C GLU A 580 21.87 23.64 -5.35
N ASP A 581 20.58 23.44 -5.08
CA ASP A 581 19.93 23.89 -3.84
C ASP A 581 20.64 23.32 -2.59
N GLY A 582 20.67 24.11 -1.52
CA GLY A 582 21.42 23.83 -0.29
C GLY A 582 22.89 24.26 -0.34
N THR A 583 23.46 24.58 -1.51
CA THR A 583 24.87 24.98 -1.62
C THR A 583 25.12 26.34 -0.94
N PRO A 584 26.20 26.52 -0.14
CA PRO A 584 26.46 27.78 0.55
C PRO A 584 26.85 28.92 -0.41
N CYS A 585 26.09 30.01 -0.35
CA CYS A 585 26.30 31.24 -1.13
C CYS A 585 26.79 32.43 -0.28
N GLY A 586 26.79 32.30 1.05
CA GLY A 586 27.31 33.33 1.95
C GLY A 586 27.32 32.88 3.42
N PRO A 587 27.79 33.73 4.34
CA PRO A 587 27.71 33.47 5.78
C PRO A 587 26.24 33.27 6.19
N ASN A 588 25.91 32.07 6.64
CA ASN A 588 24.54 31.65 6.99
C ASN A 588 23.50 31.78 5.85
N MET A 589 23.94 31.63 4.59
CA MET A 589 23.06 31.65 3.41
C MET A 589 23.33 30.46 2.48
N MET A 590 22.26 29.94 1.86
CA MET A 590 22.28 28.80 0.93
C MET A 590 21.44 29.09 -0.32
N CYS A 591 21.73 28.39 -1.41
CA CYS A 591 20.97 28.48 -2.64
C CYS A 591 19.62 27.77 -2.54
N SER A 592 18.56 28.39 -3.05
CA SER A 592 17.26 27.78 -3.34
C SER A 592 16.69 28.40 -4.60
N GLU A 593 16.27 27.61 -5.57
CA GLU A 593 15.65 28.09 -6.83
C GLU A 593 16.48 29.20 -7.51
N ARG A 594 17.80 29.00 -7.55
CA ARG A 594 18.81 29.95 -8.09
C ARG A 594 18.96 31.28 -7.33
N ARG A 595 18.41 31.39 -6.11
CA ARG A 595 18.54 32.57 -5.24
C ARG A 595 19.34 32.27 -3.98
N CYS A 596 20.10 33.25 -3.49
CA CYS A 596 20.83 33.14 -2.23
C CYS A 596 19.94 33.58 -1.07
N LEU A 597 19.50 32.63 -0.24
CA LEU A 597 18.54 32.86 0.86
C LEU A 597 19.17 32.55 2.22
N PRO A 598 18.75 33.22 3.31
CA PRO A 598 19.17 32.86 4.68
C PRO A 598 18.78 31.43 5.04
N ILE A 599 19.61 30.74 5.85
CA ILE A 599 19.31 29.36 6.31
C ILE A 599 17.96 29.26 7.04
N THR A 600 17.53 30.32 7.72
CA THR A 600 16.22 30.38 8.41
C THR A 600 15.02 30.25 7.47
N THR A 601 15.19 30.45 6.16
CA THR A 601 14.11 30.26 5.16
C THR A 601 13.84 28.78 4.88
N PHE A 602 14.83 27.91 5.09
CA PHE A 602 14.73 26.46 4.85
C PHE A 602 14.15 25.72 6.06
N ASN A 603 14.40 26.23 7.26
CA ASN A 603 14.00 25.63 8.53
C ASN A 603 12.81 26.37 9.16
N SER A 604 11.58 25.95 8.82
CA SER A 604 10.34 26.46 9.43
C SER A 604 10.22 26.22 10.94
N SER A 605 11.07 25.35 11.49
CA SER A 605 11.10 24.94 12.89
C SER A 605 12.54 24.65 13.32
N SER A 606 12.85 24.93 14.58
CA SER A 606 14.15 24.67 15.20
C SER A 606 14.00 23.70 16.37
N CYS A 607 15.02 22.91 16.65
CA CYS A 607 15.05 22.06 17.84
C CYS A 607 14.99 22.90 19.13
N PRO A 608 14.44 22.34 20.22
CA PRO A 608 14.38 23.03 21.51
C PRO A 608 15.79 23.22 22.12
N GLY A 609 15.85 24.05 23.15
CA GLY A 609 17.06 24.38 23.89
C GLY A 609 16.74 25.14 25.17
N SER A 610 17.63 25.06 26.15
CA SER A 610 17.52 25.81 27.42
C SER A 610 17.42 27.35 27.23
N LEU A 611 17.91 27.85 26.10
CA LEU A 611 17.77 29.22 25.63
C LEU A 611 17.48 29.20 24.13
N THR A 612 16.75 30.20 23.62
CA THR A 612 16.32 30.28 22.20
C THR A 612 17.46 30.34 21.18
N SER A 613 18.69 30.66 21.60
CA SER A 613 19.90 30.64 20.76
C SER A 613 20.74 29.36 20.89
N ARG A 614 20.42 28.47 21.84
CA ARG A 614 21.20 27.26 22.15
C ARG A 614 20.48 26.01 21.66
N VAL A 615 20.57 25.74 20.37
CA VAL A 615 20.03 24.51 19.75
C VAL A 615 20.53 23.29 20.53
N CYS A 616 19.61 22.45 21.03
CA CYS A 616 19.90 21.28 21.86
C CYS A 616 20.82 21.58 23.06
N SER A 617 20.70 22.78 23.63
CA SER A 617 21.51 23.30 24.74
C SER A 617 23.04 23.30 24.51
N HIS A 618 23.50 23.07 23.29
CA HIS A 618 24.89 22.74 22.91
C HIS A 618 25.42 21.40 23.46
N HIS A 619 24.53 20.46 23.79
CA HIS A 619 24.84 19.11 24.28
C HIS A 619 24.18 18.03 23.39
N GLY A 620 24.11 18.31 22.09
CA GLY A 620 23.48 17.43 21.12
C GLY A 620 23.32 18.07 19.75
N ILE A 621 22.81 17.27 18.82
CA ILE A 621 22.66 17.57 17.39
C ILE A 621 21.17 17.57 17.03
N CYS A 622 20.73 18.58 16.29
CA CYS A 622 19.36 18.67 15.79
C CYS A 622 19.20 17.82 14.52
N SER A 623 18.29 16.84 14.55
CA SER A 623 17.99 15.99 13.40
C SER A 623 16.99 16.62 12.43
N ASN A 624 16.86 16.02 11.25
CA ASN A 624 15.86 16.35 10.24
C ASN A 624 14.40 16.19 10.70
N GLU A 625 14.15 15.42 11.77
CA GLU A 625 12.84 15.33 12.42
C GLU A 625 12.58 16.45 13.45
N VAL A 626 13.50 17.42 13.57
CA VAL A 626 13.46 18.51 14.56
C VAL A 626 13.44 17.97 16.00
N LYS A 627 14.26 16.94 16.24
CA LYS A 627 14.52 16.34 17.56
C LYS A 627 16.00 16.49 17.90
N CYS A 628 16.30 16.68 19.18
CA CYS A 628 17.67 16.63 19.66
C CYS A 628 18.13 15.19 19.86
N ILE A 629 19.29 14.86 19.31
CA ILE A 629 20.08 13.66 19.61
C ILE A 629 21.18 14.12 20.55
N CYS A 630 21.13 13.72 21.82
CA CYS A 630 22.04 14.21 22.85
C CYS A 630 23.40 13.49 22.84
N ASP A 631 24.42 14.17 23.36
CA ASP A 631 25.73 13.59 23.63
C ASP A 631 25.64 12.58 24.80
N GLU A 632 26.63 11.68 24.96
CA GLU A 632 26.55 10.51 25.85
C GLU A 632 26.18 10.81 27.32
N ASP A 633 26.62 11.95 27.85
CA ASP A 633 26.35 12.38 29.24
C ASP A 633 25.01 13.14 29.41
N PHE A 634 24.21 13.32 28.34
CA PHE A 634 23.05 14.23 28.33
C PHE A 634 21.75 13.57 27.85
N THR A 635 20.63 14.04 28.40
CA THR A 635 19.29 13.49 28.16
C THR A 635 18.21 14.57 28.21
N GLY A 636 16.96 14.16 27.98
CA GLY A 636 15.80 15.06 27.85
C GLY A 636 15.63 15.61 26.43
N LYS A 637 14.52 16.34 26.21
CA LYS A 637 14.12 16.78 24.87
C LYS A 637 15.02 17.85 24.25
N ASP A 638 15.76 18.57 25.09
CA ASP A 638 16.60 19.72 24.74
C ASP A 638 18.06 19.54 25.21
N CYS A 639 18.43 18.32 25.61
CA CYS A 639 19.74 17.92 26.14
C CYS A 639 20.24 18.80 27.30
N SER A 640 19.33 19.33 28.13
CA SER A 640 19.69 20.18 29.28
C SER A 640 20.00 19.40 30.57
N VAL A 641 19.63 18.11 30.64
CA VAL A 641 19.77 17.26 31.83
C VAL A 641 20.96 16.34 31.64
N THR A 642 21.87 16.27 32.61
CA THR A 642 22.94 15.27 32.63
C THR A 642 22.42 13.91 33.11
N GLU A 643 22.79 12.82 32.44
CA GLU A 643 22.52 11.48 32.96
C GLU A 643 23.45 11.21 34.16
N PRO A 644 22.93 10.81 35.33
CA PRO A 644 23.77 10.31 36.39
C PRO A 644 24.31 8.94 35.97
N VAL A 645 25.63 8.83 35.80
CA VAL A 645 26.33 7.59 35.45
C VAL A 645 25.86 6.46 36.37
N LEU A 646 25.08 5.53 35.81
CA LEU A 646 24.70 4.29 36.46
C LEU A 646 25.93 3.38 36.54
N THR A 647 26.75 3.58 37.58
CA THR A 647 27.68 2.55 38.05
C THR A 647 26.92 1.24 38.14
N SER A 648 27.47 0.18 37.55
CA SER A 648 26.80 -1.10 37.34
C SER A 648 26.37 -1.77 38.65
N PHE A 649 25.18 -1.43 39.12
CA PHE A 649 24.51 -2.17 40.18
C PHE A 649 24.02 -3.49 39.61
N SER A 650 24.81 -4.55 39.85
CA SER A 650 24.33 -5.92 39.73
C SER A 650 23.02 -6.04 40.51
N PRO A 651 21.89 -6.43 39.87
CA PRO A 651 20.62 -6.48 40.57
C PRO A 651 20.63 -7.65 41.55
N THR A 652 20.89 -7.36 42.82
CA THR A 652 20.53 -8.26 43.91
C THR A 652 19.04 -8.51 43.82
N GLY A 653 18.65 -9.74 43.50
CA GLY A 653 17.27 -10.10 43.19
C GLY A 653 16.30 -9.69 44.31
N PRO A 654 15.04 -9.35 43.97
CA PRO A 654 14.08 -8.84 44.95
C PRO A 654 13.85 -9.86 46.07
N SER A 655 13.99 -9.42 47.31
CA SER A 655 13.64 -10.20 48.51
C SER A 655 12.24 -10.80 48.37
N GLY A 656 12.10 -12.09 48.67
CA GLY A 656 10.89 -12.90 48.47
C GLY A 656 9.64 -12.45 49.26
N THR A 657 9.70 -11.32 49.96
CA THR A 657 8.62 -10.75 50.76
C THR A 657 7.48 -10.17 49.92
N ASN A 658 7.77 -9.61 48.74
CA ASN A 658 6.76 -8.93 47.92
C ASN A 658 5.89 -9.86 47.07
N ILE A 659 6.41 -11.04 46.71
CA ILE A 659 5.67 -12.03 45.91
C ILE A 659 4.49 -12.61 46.71
N ILE A 660 4.72 -12.89 48.01
CA ILE A 660 3.70 -13.47 48.91
C ILE A 660 2.51 -12.52 49.05
N ILE A 661 2.74 -11.21 49.20
CA ILE A 661 1.67 -10.20 49.33
C ILE A 661 0.82 -10.13 48.06
N GLY A 662 1.45 -10.16 46.88
CA GLY A 662 0.75 -10.17 45.59
C GLY A 662 -0.12 -11.42 45.39
N SER A 663 0.41 -12.61 45.70
CA SER A 663 -0.35 -13.87 45.60
C SER A 663 -1.53 -13.94 46.58
N VAL A 664 -1.36 -13.45 47.81
CA VAL A 664 -2.45 -13.40 48.81
C VAL A 664 -3.54 -12.40 48.39
N ALA A 665 -3.15 -11.20 47.93
CA ALA A 665 -4.11 -10.22 47.42
C ALA A 665 -4.89 -10.74 46.19
N GLY A 666 -4.21 -11.40 45.25
CA GLY A 666 -4.84 -12.03 44.08
C GLY A 666 -5.81 -13.15 44.46
N ALA A 667 -5.43 -14.04 45.39
CA ALA A 667 -6.30 -15.11 45.87
C ALA A 667 -7.56 -14.58 46.58
N ILE A 668 -7.43 -13.53 47.40
CA ILE A 668 -8.56 -12.87 48.06
C ILE A 668 -9.49 -12.21 47.02
N LEU A 669 -8.93 -11.57 45.99
CA LEU A 669 -9.73 -10.93 44.93
C LEU A 669 -10.52 -11.96 44.11
N VAL A 670 -9.90 -13.09 43.74
CA VAL A 670 -10.56 -14.20 43.04
C VAL A 670 -11.65 -14.83 43.92
N ALA A 671 -11.38 -15.06 45.21
CA ALA A 671 -12.39 -15.56 46.15
C ALA A 671 -13.58 -14.59 46.29
N ALA A 672 -13.34 -13.28 46.35
CA ALA A 672 -14.38 -12.26 46.40
C ALA A 672 -15.22 -12.21 45.12
N ILE A 673 -14.61 -12.39 43.94
CA ILE A 673 -15.31 -12.47 42.65
C ILE A 673 -16.19 -13.73 42.58
N ILE A 674 -15.69 -14.88 43.04
CA ILE A 674 -16.45 -16.14 43.05
C ILE A 674 -17.64 -16.03 44.01
N LEU A 675 -17.43 -15.56 45.25
CA LEU A 675 -18.49 -15.38 46.24
C LEU A 675 -19.52 -14.32 45.82
N GLY A 676 -19.06 -13.19 45.25
CA GLY A 676 -19.92 -12.15 44.69
C GLY A 676 -20.75 -12.63 43.50
N GLY A 677 -20.13 -13.38 42.58
CA GLY A 677 -20.78 -13.98 41.42
C GLY A 677 -21.86 -14.99 41.79
N THR A 678 -21.58 -15.86 42.76
CA THR A 678 -22.59 -16.81 43.27
C THR A 678 -23.75 -16.10 43.99
N GLY A 679 -23.46 -15.04 44.76
CA GLY A 679 -24.47 -14.24 45.46
C GLY A 679 -25.39 -13.45 44.52
N TRP A 680 -24.83 -12.84 43.47
CA TRP A 680 -25.61 -12.15 42.44
C TRP A 680 -26.41 -13.11 41.55
N GLY A 681 -25.83 -14.26 41.18
CA GLY A 681 -26.52 -15.28 40.39
C GLY A 681 -27.77 -15.82 41.08
N PHE A 682 -27.69 -16.09 42.40
CA PHE A 682 -28.83 -16.60 43.16
C PHE A 682 -29.96 -15.56 43.30
N ASN A 683 -29.61 -14.29 43.53
CA ASN A 683 -30.59 -13.20 43.59
C ASN A 683 -31.26 -12.93 42.22
N PHE A 684 -30.49 -12.99 41.14
CA PHE A 684 -31.04 -12.79 39.79
C PHE A 684 -31.98 -13.94 39.38
N ALA A 685 -31.64 -15.18 39.73
CA ALA A 685 -32.52 -16.35 39.50
C ALA A 685 -33.84 -16.25 40.28
N LEU A 686 -33.80 -15.83 41.55
CA LEU A 686 -35.01 -15.63 42.35
C LEU A 686 -35.88 -14.47 41.82
N LYS A 687 -35.26 -13.36 41.38
CA LYS A 687 -35.98 -12.22 40.80
C LYS A 687 -36.65 -12.59 39.48
N LYS A 688 -35.94 -13.26 38.56
CA LYS A 688 -36.52 -13.75 37.29
C LYS A 688 -37.68 -14.72 37.51
N LYS A 689 -37.62 -15.59 38.54
CA LYS A 689 -38.72 -16.50 38.88
C LYS A 689 -39.95 -15.74 39.40
N LYS A 690 -39.76 -14.68 40.20
CA LYS A 690 -40.84 -13.84 40.72
C LYS A 690 -41.49 -12.99 39.62
N ASP A 691 -40.68 -12.44 38.71
CA ASP A 691 -41.15 -11.63 37.57
C ASP A 691 -41.88 -12.49 36.52
N PHE A 692 -41.42 -13.72 36.27
CA PHE A 692 -42.11 -14.67 35.38
C PHE A 692 -43.47 -15.12 35.97
N LEU A 693 -43.53 -15.45 37.26
CA LEU A 693 -44.79 -15.79 37.94
C LEU A 693 -45.76 -14.60 38.02
N SER A 694 -45.26 -13.37 38.19
CA SER A 694 -46.07 -12.14 38.13
C SER A 694 -46.63 -11.89 36.73
N SER A 695 -45.80 -12.04 35.69
CA SER A 695 -46.23 -11.90 34.29
C SER A 695 -47.27 -12.97 33.90
N LEU A 696 -47.10 -14.20 34.39
CA LEU A 696 -48.07 -15.29 34.15
C LEU A 696 -49.39 -15.03 34.89
N HIS A 697 -49.37 -14.61 36.16
CA HIS A 697 -50.58 -14.24 36.90
C HIS A 697 -51.33 -13.06 36.23
N SER A 698 -50.61 -12.03 35.80
CA SER A 698 -51.23 -10.86 35.13
C SER A 698 -51.83 -11.24 33.77
N ARG A 699 -51.20 -12.15 33.01
CA ARG A 699 -51.76 -12.68 31.77
C ARG A 699 -52.97 -13.59 31.99
N ILE A 700 -52.95 -14.44 33.03
CA ILE A 700 -54.09 -15.31 33.39
C ILE A 700 -55.27 -14.47 33.91
N ILE A 701 -55.03 -13.45 34.73
CA ILE A 701 -56.07 -12.53 35.20
C ILE A 701 -56.66 -11.70 34.05
N ASN A 702 -55.83 -11.25 33.09
CA ASN A 702 -56.33 -10.54 31.91
C ASN A 702 -57.10 -11.45 30.95
N TYR A 703 -56.68 -12.71 30.73
CA TYR A 703 -57.49 -13.69 30.00
C TYR A 703 -58.80 -14.00 30.73
N GLY A 704 -58.75 -14.15 32.06
CA GLY A 704 -59.95 -14.33 32.90
C GLY A 704 -60.90 -13.13 32.82
N ARG A 705 -60.39 -11.90 32.83
CA ARG A 705 -61.19 -10.68 32.62
C ARG A 705 -61.78 -10.60 31.22
N LEU A 706 -61.02 -10.96 30.18
CA LEU A 706 -61.53 -11.00 28.80
C LEU A 706 -62.63 -12.06 28.63
N ILE A 707 -62.49 -13.22 29.29
CA ILE A 707 -63.51 -14.29 29.30
C ILE A 707 -64.75 -13.89 30.13
N LEU A 708 -64.57 -13.21 31.27
CA LEU A 708 -65.70 -12.67 32.05
C LEU A 708 -66.38 -11.49 31.35
N GLN A 709 -65.64 -10.63 30.63
CA GLN A 709 -66.24 -9.56 29.82
C GLN A 709 -67.01 -10.10 28.61
N SER A 710 -66.56 -11.19 27.98
CA SER A 710 -67.32 -11.83 26.91
C SER A 710 -68.52 -12.62 27.44
N LEU A 711 -68.41 -13.33 28.58
CA LEU A 711 -69.57 -13.95 29.25
C LEU A 711 -70.62 -12.93 29.69
N HIS A 712 -70.21 -11.80 30.28
CA HIS A 712 -71.14 -10.75 30.69
C HIS A 712 -71.78 -10.03 29.48
N HIS A 713 -71.14 -10.07 28.30
CA HIS A 713 -71.75 -9.63 27.04
C HIS A 713 -72.75 -10.65 26.46
N VAL A 714 -72.55 -11.94 26.74
CA VAL A 714 -73.51 -13.02 26.39
C VAL A 714 -74.75 -12.93 27.30
N ASP A 715 -74.60 -12.73 28.61
CA ASP A 715 -75.74 -12.57 29.53
C ASP A 715 -76.56 -11.29 29.24
N LEU A 716 -75.92 -10.23 28.74
CA LEU A 716 -76.61 -9.00 28.31
C LEU A 716 -77.31 -9.11 26.94
N LEU A 717 -76.99 -10.12 26.13
CA LEU A 717 -77.71 -10.45 24.90
C LEU A 717 -78.79 -11.52 25.11
N ALA A 718 -78.55 -12.48 26.01
CA ALA A 718 -79.54 -13.50 26.41
C ALA A 718 -80.75 -12.91 27.17
N ASN A 719 -80.63 -11.69 27.73
CA ASN A 719 -81.74 -10.95 28.34
C ASN A 719 -82.46 -9.99 27.37
N LYS A 720 -82.26 -10.14 26.05
CA LYS A 720 -82.97 -9.38 25.02
C LYS A 720 -83.32 -10.18 23.75
N SER A 721 -83.69 -11.44 23.93
CA SER A 721 -84.49 -12.25 22.98
C SER A 721 -85.35 -13.27 23.72
#